data_AF-A0A653D6R5-F1
#
_entry.id   AF-A0A653D6R5-F1
#
_cell.length_a   1.000
_cell.length_b   1.000
_cell.length_c   1.000
_cell.angle_alpha   90.00
_cell.angle_beta   90.00
_cell.angle_gamma   90.00
#
_symmetry.space_group_name_H-M   'P 1'
#
loop_
_entity.id
_entity.type
_entity.pdbx_description
1 polymer ?
#
loop_
_entity_poly.entity_id
_entity_poly.type
_entity_poly.pdbx_seq_one_letter_code
_entity_poly.pdbx_strand_id
1 'polypeptide(L)'
;FAGWFLTNEDEHNYSPFLIPHSSDQNVIELQRWETKILVTTKVYGDSISRSYKIRCEPGWVLGLQLLNPIENRSSEEIVIHDSLFTRDDPEVFVVKRDLTVFPLTSRGHGVILEYASGTNALGGTVIVLNAVRAPLQIIPNRIIKGPVPTLSVIRSTIRNNVFGVQASYYNRYLDELGNHFLRKANETMKFLNCDISHNQQEAVFVHSPNWDLHKSNLSEVTIMFNKTSITNNGRGIFQFSRDMRSSNNLFHYVFQDNTIETNKAGGFDVALPYVWQYNENFTHSVYMDNNTWSNNRKFGISIDGHFAQVNITYNVFKDNSCKTGLLALKGMEKKLLIAYNKFMSNNGKYIVEFNSDSQSEIIGNVPAVFIYNELRDNQFAVRGRSGVLQVDRDPTSTVGFKGIQKVRVNRNLFSNNNLDYQLLAGIKTAKMNNYLNVRENWWGTNIEREIRKHIFDFNDWNNHAIATYLPYLLEDDFQASYSASVVPNATLDMDNLGGILYEDLTLNNRGRPYIVQSDITVMPNVTLTIFPGITLEFAPNIGILVLGRLIAKGYAGSEIVMRPVSGTSANYKESSIRREKREMEKLYGQDTIRLCKTRGCETDEEYRSNEGFFEYFNGTTLQWIPMCDSRFTERNAQVVCRELGFDPMNAFFDFGDRIDFHSNSLTRIWTWPEPLQCKGTENKYEDCPIRLNGQQYGHRHKCEWNSKFVFIHCDRNVDRPKYWGGIRFADAEFEQHLYNHRIHDIHTHTTLQTYESTLEYVKIYGAGILHNEKSSAVQSIIRSPKIQYVEIKDSAFHGIDLISPSNTMNLLHNKVQDNLGVGVNILNLSGEGREAEESSFSPLKDLHIPYNLFSLIDICDTHKEIVVEERVLLYYKYDNHPVNCIKIFRSSYNIKPLALRLLQFDLFNSTATKYSIPDFLQMYDGDVYNISSEVIDTVTMTSGNERKFFRTTKPSLSVKLFANGASNEHGFIAEVVTLPISAIGFNRDVQHNISSSVINNNGQSALLYMGAGEVNPIVTIEKNQFRNNCRKLYGNFTTCRSAIEVDVQNTQTVFFR
;
A
#
# COMPACT_ATOMS: atom_id res chain seq x y z
N PHE A 1 12.44 -20.82 -36.75
CA PHE A 1 12.40 -22.00 -35.88
C PHE A 1 12.92 -21.63 -34.50
N ALA A 2 12.28 -22.08 -33.42
CA ALA A 2 12.82 -21.87 -32.07
C ALA A 2 14.08 -22.76 -31.89
N GLY A 3 15.05 -22.34 -31.08
CA GLY A 3 16.47 -22.74 -31.03
C GLY A 3 16.87 -24.22 -30.76
N TRP A 4 16.13 -25.17 -31.33
CA TRP A 4 16.31 -26.62 -31.24
C TRP A 4 15.73 -27.37 -32.45
N PHE A 5 14.84 -26.73 -33.22
CA PHE A 5 14.52 -27.15 -34.57
C PHE A 5 15.61 -26.64 -35.50
N LEU A 6 16.67 -27.43 -35.67
CA LEU A 6 17.70 -27.18 -36.66
C LEU A 6 17.10 -27.50 -38.04
N THR A 7 16.94 -26.49 -38.88
CA THR A 7 16.71 -26.71 -40.31
C THR A 7 18.03 -27.12 -40.93
N ASN A 8 18.11 -28.30 -41.53
CA ASN A 8 19.18 -28.59 -42.45
C ASN A 8 19.01 -27.68 -43.68
N GLU A 9 20.11 -27.06 -44.14
CA GLU A 9 20.10 -26.16 -45.31
C GLU A 9 19.68 -26.88 -46.61
N ASP A 10 19.61 -28.21 -46.61
CA ASP A 10 19.31 -29.08 -47.77
C ASP A 10 17.82 -29.48 -47.92
N GLU A 11 16.91 -29.07 -47.03
CA GLU A 11 15.48 -29.44 -47.13
C GLU A 11 14.69 -28.50 -48.07
N HIS A 12 14.88 -28.66 -49.38
CA HIS A 12 14.11 -27.95 -50.43
C HIS A 12 12.78 -28.62 -50.82
N ASN A 13 12.41 -29.76 -50.22
CA ASN A 13 11.15 -30.45 -50.51
C ASN A 13 10.11 -30.23 -49.41
N TYR A 14 9.27 -29.21 -49.58
CA TYR A 14 8.13 -28.93 -48.72
C TYR A 14 6.95 -29.88 -49.05
N SER A 15 6.86 -31.02 -48.37
CA SER A 15 5.71 -31.93 -48.46
C SER A 15 5.00 -32.07 -47.11
N PRO A 16 3.96 -31.26 -46.82
CA PRO A 16 3.23 -31.31 -45.56
C PRO A 16 2.32 -32.54 -45.48
N PHE A 17 2.16 -33.10 -44.29
CA PHE A 17 1.19 -34.15 -43.97
C PHE A 17 -0.17 -33.50 -43.68
N LEU A 18 -1.19 -33.82 -44.50
CA LEU A 18 -2.49 -33.14 -44.49
C LEU A 18 -3.52 -33.87 -43.62
N ILE A 19 -3.91 -33.26 -42.50
CA ILE A 19 -4.93 -33.80 -41.58
C ILE A 19 -6.30 -33.19 -41.95
N PRO A 20 -7.39 -33.98 -42.14
CA PRO A 20 -7.53 -35.42 -41.88
C PRO A 20 -7.46 -36.32 -43.14
N HIS A 21 -7.18 -35.77 -44.33
CA HIS A 21 -7.39 -36.46 -45.62
C HIS A 21 -6.30 -37.47 -46.01
N SER A 22 -5.13 -37.49 -45.36
CA SER A 22 -4.11 -38.53 -45.57
C SER A 22 -4.55 -39.84 -44.89
N SER A 23 -5.33 -40.65 -45.61
CA SER A 23 -6.06 -41.85 -45.13
C SER A 23 -5.21 -43.09 -44.87
N ASP A 24 -4.01 -43.18 -45.44
CA ASP A 24 -3.28 -44.45 -45.55
C ASP A 24 -2.23 -44.67 -44.44
N GLN A 25 -1.99 -43.67 -43.57
CA GLN A 25 -0.97 -43.72 -42.53
C GLN A 25 -1.48 -43.16 -41.19
N ASN A 26 -2.01 -44.04 -40.33
CA ASN A 26 -2.34 -43.70 -38.93
C ASN A 26 -1.09 -43.66 -38.02
N VAL A 27 0.09 -43.97 -38.57
CA VAL A 27 1.38 -43.99 -37.85
C VAL A 27 2.36 -43.08 -38.59
N ILE A 28 2.92 -42.11 -37.87
CA ILE A 28 3.94 -41.18 -38.38
C ILE A 28 5.26 -41.52 -37.70
N GLU A 29 6.19 -42.08 -38.47
CA GLU A 29 7.56 -42.36 -38.00
C GLU A 29 8.50 -41.22 -38.38
N LEU A 30 9.31 -40.77 -37.42
CA LEU A 30 10.35 -39.77 -37.61
C LEU A 30 11.73 -40.43 -37.51
N GLN A 31 12.52 -40.31 -38.58
CA GLN A 31 13.93 -40.69 -38.59
C GLN A 31 14.78 -39.67 -37.82
N ARG A 32 16.05 -40.00 -37.56
CA ARG A 32 16.97 -39.11 -36.83
C ARG A 32 17.12 -37.79 -37.59
N TRP A 33 16.87 -36.67 -36.91
CA TRP A 33 16.93 -35.31 -37.47
C TRP A 33 15.93 -35.02 -38.59
N GLU A 34 14.94 -35.88 -38.83
CA GLU A 34 13.88 -35.63 -39.81
C GLU A 34 12.85 -34.65 -39.24
N THR A 35 12.51 -33.62 -40.02
CA THR A 35 11.45 -32.66 -39.67
C THR A 35 10.19 -32.96 -40.50
N LYS A 36 9.05 -33.17 -39.84
CA LYS A 36 7.74 -33.32 -40.51
C LYS A 36 6.82 -32.16 -40.16
N ILE A 37 6.06 -31.68 -41.14
CA ILE A 37 5.10 -30.59 -40.97
C ILE A 37 3.70 -31.15 -41.14
N LEU A 38 2.88 -31.05 -40.09
CA LEU A 38 1.46 -31.37 -40.11
C LEU A 38 0.67 -30.10 -40.42
N VAL A 39 -0.27 -30.17 -41.37
CA VAL A 39 -1.15 -29.05 -41.73
C VAL A 39 -2.61 -29.51 -41.72
N THR A 40 -3.48 -28.79 -41.01
CA THR A 40 -4.92 -29.07 -41.06
C THR A 40 -5.57 -28.50 -42.31
N THR A 41 -6.53 -29.23 -42.88
CA THR A 41 -7.31 -28.83 -44.04
C THR A 41 -8.75 -28.47 -43.65
N LYS A 42 -9.35 -27.59 -44.44
CA LYS A 42 -10.70 -27.08 -44.25
C LYS A 42 -11.76 -28.19 -44.41
N VAL A 43 -12.70 -28.31 -43.46
CA VAL A 43 -13.80 -29.29 -43.48
C VAL A 43 -15.12 -28.60 -43.12
N TYR A 44 -16.17 -28.85 -43.90
CA TYR A 44 -17.51 -28.32 -43.70
C TYR A 44 -18.54 -29.45 -43.61
N GLY A 45 -19.47 -29.36 -42.65
CA GLY A 45 -20.58 -30.32 -42.51
C GLY A 45 -20.34 -31.32 -41.38
N ASP A 46 -20.27 -32.61 -41.71
CA ASP A 46 -20.13 -33.68 -40.71
C ASP A 46 -18.73 -33.67 -40.07
N SER A 47 -18.69 -33.87 -38.75
CA SER A 47 -17.45 -33.88 -37.98
C SER A 47 -16.61 -35.12 -38.31
N ILE A 48 -15.35 -34.91 -38.67
CA ILE A 48 -14.36 -35.96 -38.92
C ILE A 48 -13.44 -36.05 -37.72
N SER A 49 -13.34 -37.24 -37.11
CA SER A 49 -12.39 -37.54 -36.02
C SER A 49 -11.32 -38.53 -36.50
N ARG A 50 -10.05 -38.26 -36.20
CA ARG A 50 -8.89 -39.09 -36.55
C ARG A 50 -7.89 -39.13 -35.39
N SER A 51 -7.16 -40.23 -35.26
CA SER A 51 -6.09 -40.41 -34.26
C SER A 51 -4.82 -40.89 -34.96
N TYR A 52 -3.71 -40.19 -34.74
CA TYR A 52 -2.40 -40.44 -35.34
C TYR A 52 -1.39 -40.81 -34.25
N LYS A 53 -0.67 -41.93 -34.42
CA LYS A 53 0.42 -42.34 -33.54
C LYS A 53 1.75 -41.85 -34.09
N ILE A 54 2.40 -40.92 -33.41
CA ILE A 54 3.68 -40.35 -33.82
C ILE A 54 4.79 -41.03 -33.00
N ARG A 55 5.82 -41.58 -33.65
CA ARG A 55 6.94 -42.28 -32.97
C ARG A 55 8.30 -41.96 -33.59
N CYS A 56 9.34 -41.99 -32.75
CA CYS A 56 10.75 -41.87 -33.14
C CYS A 56 11.57 -43.05 -32.58
N GLU A 57 12.83 -43.15 -32.98
CA GLU A 57 13.73 -44.23 -32.50
C GLU A 57 13.97 -44.15 -30.97
N PRO A 58 14.05 -45.31 -30.27
CA PRO A 58 14.40 -45.34 -28.85
C PRO A 58 15.72 -44.61 -28.55
N GLY A 59 15.70 -43.69 -27.58
CA GLY A 59 16.83 -42.79 -27.25
C GLY A 59 16.64 -41.34 -27.75
N TRP A 60 15.60 -41.11 -28.54
CA TRP A 60 15.13 -39.79 -28.97
C TRP A 60 13.76 -39.47 -28.38
N VAL A 61 13.43 -38.19 -28.32
CA VAL A 61 12.11 -37.66 -27.95
C VAL A 61 11.55 -36.83 -29.09
N LEU A 62 10.24 -36.69 -29.15
CA LEU A 62 9.58 -35.86 -30.16
C LEU A 62 9.55 -34.41 -29.69
N GLY A 63 10.09 -33.50 -30.49
CA GLY A 63 9.86 -32.06 -30.37
C GLY A 63 8.67 -31.65 -31.21
N LEU A 64 7.72 -30.92 -30.61
CA LEU A 64 6.52 -30.39 -31.26
C LEU A 64 6.54 -28.85 -31.18
N GLN A 65 6.47 -28.18 -32.33
CA GLN A 65 6.38 -26.73 -32.43
C GLN A 65 5.11 -26.33 -33.20
N LEU A 66 4.25 -25.56 -32.55
CA LEU A 66 3.10 -24.93 -33.18
C LEU A 66 3.55 -23.65 -33.90
N LEU A 67 3.40 -23.59 -35.22
CA LEU A 67 3.74 -22.42 -36.03
C LEU A 67 2.51 -21.55 -36.32
N ASN A 68 1.38 -22.18 -36.64
CA ASN A 68 0.11 -21.51 -36.83
C ASN A 68 -0.95 -22.21 -35.95
N PRO A 69 -1.48 -21.55 -34.91
CA PRO A 69 -2.49 -22.14 -34.03
C PRO A 69 -3.88 -22.19 -34.67
N ILE A 70 -4.80 -22.91 -34.04
CA ILE A 70 -6.20 -22.99 -34.47
C ILE A 70 -6.86 -21.62 -34.32
N GLU A 71 -7.50 -21.12 -35.38
CA GLU A 71 -8.26 -19.86 -35.31
C GLU A 71 -9.45 -19.98 -34.33
N ASN A 72 -9.69 -18.95 -33.51
CA ASN A 72 -10.77 -18.96 -32.51
C ASN A 72 -12.16 -19.27 -33.08
N ARG A 73 -12.44 -18.83 -34.32
CA ARG A 73 -13.71 -19.06 -35.04
C ARG A 73 -13.84 -20.47 -35.64
N SER A 74 -12.78 -21.28 -35.62
CA SER A 74 -12.81 -22.65 -36.13
C SER A 74 -13.34 -23.62 -35.07
N SER A 75 -14.11 -24.63 -35.50
CA SER A 75 -14.54 -25.74 -34.65
C SER A 75 -13.48 -26.85 -34.49
N GLU A 76 -12.30 -26.70 -35.09
CA GLU A 76 -11.22 -27.69 -34.98
C GLU A 76 -10.73 -27.82 -33.54
N GLU A 77 -10.43 -29.05 -33.17
CA GLU A 77 -9.81 -29.42 -31.89
C GLU A 77 -8.69 -30.44 -32.15
N ILE A 78 -7.51 -30.15 -31.59
CA ILE A 78 -6.36 -31.07 -31.59
C ILE A 78 -6.00 -31.34 -30.13
N VAL A 79 -5.97 -32.62 -29.77
CA VAL A 79 -5.57 -33.11 -28.45
C VAL A 79 -4.34 -33.98 -28.61
N ILE A 80 -3.28 -33.68 -27.86
CA ILE A 80 -2.02 -34.42 -27.89
C ILE A 80 -1.85 -35.13 -26.54
N HIS A 81 -1.77 -36.45 -26.58
CA HIS A 81 -1.49 -37.29 -25.43
C HIS A 81 -0.02 -37.64 -25.40
N ASP A 82 0.69 -37.24 -24.34
CA ASP A 82 2.12 -37.50 -24.15
C ASP A 82 2.39 -38.92 -23.63
N SER A 83 1.82 -39.91 -24.32
CA SER A 83 2.12 -41.33 -24.15
C SER A 83 1.75 -42.11 -25.41
N LEU A 84 2.37 -43.28 -25.57
CA LEU A 84 1.99 -44.26 -26.60
C LEU A 84 0.90 -45.24 -26.11
N PHE A 85 0.65 -45.28 -24.80
CA PHE A 85 -0.23 -46.24 -24.15
C PHE A 85 -1.29 -45.53 -23.31
N THR A 86 -2.56 -45.87 -23.57
CA THR A 86 -3.74 -45.31 -22.89
C THR A 86 -3.87 -45.71 -21.41
N ARG A 87 -2.92 -46.49 -20.86
CA ARG A 87 -2.95 -47.00 -19.47
C ARG A 87 -2.10 -46.21 -18.49
N ASP A 88 -1.13 -45.44 -18.97
CA ASP A 88 -0.37 -44.49 -18.14
C ASP A 88 -1.16 -43.18 -18.13
N ASP A 89 -1.40 -42.59 -16.95
CA ASP A 89 -2.07 -41.28 -16.79
C ASP A 89 -1.29 -40.20 -17.58
N PRO A 90 -1.67 -39.92 -18.84
CA PRO A 90 -0.81 -39.20 -19.76
C PRO A 90 -1.03 -37.70 -19.59
N GLU A 91 0.03 -36.91 -19.78
CA GLU A 91 -0.17 -35.46 -19.86
C GLU A 91 -0.89 -35.14 -21.17
N VAL A 92 -2.05 -34.48 -21.08
CA VAL A 92 -2.91 -34.17 -22.22
C VAL A 92 -2.82 -32.68 -22.52
N PHE A 93 -2.40 -32.35 -23.74
CA PHE A 93 -2.30 -30.97 -24.22
C PHE A 93 -3.42 -30.69 -25.22
N VAL A 94 -4.28 -29.73 -24.90
CA VAL A 94 -5.33 -29.27 -25.83
C VAL A 94 -4.80 -28.07 -26.58
N VAL A 95 -4.48 -28.21 -27.87
CA VAL A 95 -3.77 -27.18 -28.66
C VAL A 95 -4.50 -25.84 -28.67
N LYS A 96 -5.82 -25.84 -28.68
CA LYS A 96 -6.65 -24.62 -28.67
C LYS A 96 -6.55 -23.84 -27.35
N ARG A 97 -6.26 -24.51 -26.24
CA ARG A 97 -6.20 -23.93 -24.88
C ARG A 97 -4.76 -23.70 -24.43
N ASP A 98 -3.89 -24.68 -24.63
CA ASP A 98 -2.57 -24.78 -23.99
C ASP A 98 -1.45 -24.26 -24.90
N LEU A 99 -1.64 -23.07 -25.46
CA LEU A 99 -0.74 -22.46 -26.46
C LEU A 99 0.65 -22.14 -25.86
N THR A 100 0.71 -21.78 -24.57
CA THR A 100 1.96 -21.43 -23.87
C THR A 100 2.89 -22.63 -23.65
N VAL A 101 2.40 -23.85 -23.87
CA VAL A 101 3.20 -25.07 -23.71
C VAL A 101 4.11 -25.29 -24.92
N PHE A 102 3.84 -24.70 -26.08
CA PHE A 102 4.69 -24.86 -27.26
C PHE A 102 5.87 -23.87 -27.27
N PRO A 103 7.05 -24.26 -27.80
CA PRO A 103 7.42 -25.59 -28.29
C PRO A 103 7.62 -26.59 -27.14
N LEU A 104 7.18 -27.84 -27.30
CA LEU A 104 7.21 -28.88 -26.26
C LEU A 104 7.99 -30.12 -26.72
N THR A 105 8.42 -30.96 -25.78
CA THR A 105 8.90 -32.31 -26.08
C THR A 105 8.13 -33.36 -25.33
N SER A 106 7.99 -34.52 -25.95
CA SER A 106 7.39 -35.69 -25.32
C SER A 106 8.26 -36.28 -24.21
N ARG A 107 7.62 -36.88 -23.20
CA ARG A 107 8.28 -37.66 -22.13
C ARG A 107 8.95 -38.94 -22.63
N GLY A 108 8.43 -39.49 -23.72
CA GLY A 108 8.90 -40.74 -24.33
C GLY A 108 9.22 -40.61 -25.81
N HIS A 109 9.40 -41.74 -26.48
CA HIS A 109 9.71 -41.82 -27.91
C HIS A 109 8.47 -41.76 -28.82
N GLY A 110 7.29 -41.44 -28.29
CA GLY A 110 6.08 -41.29 -29.09
C GLY A 110 4.91 -40.64 -28.36
N VAL A 111 3.98 -40.09 -29.14
CA VAL A 111 2.77 -39.38 -28.70
C VAL A 111 1.57 -39.77 -29.57
N ILE A 112 0.36 -39.58 -29.05
CA ILE A 112 -0.88 -39.76 -29.81
C ILE A 112 -1.50 -38.38 -30.08
N LEU A 113 -1.78 -38.06 -31.33
CA LEU A 113 -2.48 -36.84 -31.75
C LEU A 113 -3.88 -37.18 -32.20
N GLU A 114 -4.88 -36.70 -31.49
CA GLU A 114 -6.30 -36.79 -31.84
C GLU A 114 -6.77 -35.48 -32.46
N TYR A 115 -7.42 -35.57 -33.61
CA TYR A 115 -7.97 -34.45 -34.36
C TYR A 115 -9.47 -34.63 -34.51
N ALA A 116 -10.23 -33.58 -34.20
CA ALA A 116 -11.66 -33.47 -34.49
C ALA A 116 -11.93 -32.18 -35.26
N SER A 117 -12.58 -32.28 -36.43
CA SER A 117 -12.86 -31.10 -37.25
C SER A 117 -14.03 -30.27 -36.73
N GLY A 118 -15.02 -30.89 -36.08
CA GLY A 118 -16.30 -30.26 -35.81
C GLY A 118 -17.07 -29.92 -37.10
N THR A 119 -18.06 -29.03 -37.01
CA THR A 119 -18.97 -28.70 -38.12
C THR A 119 -18.44 -27.63 -39.09
N ASN A 120 -17.49 -26.81 -38.65
CA ASN A 120 -16.94 -25.67 -39.38
C ASN A 120 -15.43 -25.50 -39.12
N ALA A 121 -14.64 -26.41 -39.69
CA ALA A 121 -13.19 -26.45 -39.63
C ALA A 121 -12.59 -25.55 -40.73
N LEU A 122 -11.81 -24.54 -40.35
CA LEU A 122 -11.28 -23.56 -41.30
C LEU A 122 -9.96 -24.00 -41.93
N GLY A 123 -9.28 -24.97 -41.33
CA GLY A 123 -7.95 -25.45 -41.70
C GLY A 123 -6.85 -24.44 -41.42
N GLY A 124 -5.62 -24.81 -41.77
CA GLY A 124 -4.45 -23.93 -41.75
C GLY A 124 -3.62 -24.01 -40.46
N THR A 125 -3.98 -24.84 -39.49
CA THR A 125 -3.13 -25.08 -38.32
C THR A 125 -1.85 -25.81 -38.75
N VAL A 126 -0.68 -25.32 -38.32
CA VAL A 126 0.62 -25.89 -38.71
C VAL A 126 1.40 -26.33 -37.48
N ILE A 127 1.69 -27.63 -37.38
CA ILE A 127 2.50 -28.24 -36.31
C ILE A 127 3.75 -28.86 -36.93
N VAL A 128 4.92 -28.49 -36.45
CA VAL A 128 6.20 -29.08 -36.85
C VAL A 128 6.62 -30.11 -35.82
N LEU A 129 7.00 -31.28 -36.31
CA LEU A 129 7.53 -32.40 -35.54
C LEU A 129 9.01 -32.58 -35.88
N ASN A 130 9.84 -32.82 -34.88
CA ASN A 130 11.26 -33.15 -35.07
C ASN A 130 11.69 -34.19 -34.05
N ALA A 131 12.60 -35.10 -34.42
CA ALA A 131 13.24 -36.01 -33.47
C ALA A 131 14.42 -35.29 -32.78
N VAL A 132 14.27 -35.02 -31.48
CA VAL A 132 15.28 -34.35 -30.64
C VAL A 132 15.98 -35.37 -29.74
N ARG A 133 17.28 -35.23 -29.54
CA ARG A 133 18.05 -36.13 -28.67
C ARG A 133 17.59 -35.96 -27.22
N ALA A 134 17.26 -37.07 -26.54
CA ALA A 134 16.88 -37.02 -25.14
C ALA A 134 18.03 -36.45 -24.28
N PRO A 135 17.78 -35.49 -23.37
CA PRO A 135 18.79 -35.04 -22.42
C PRO A 135 19.22 -36.20 -21.50
N LEU A 136 20.53 -36.33 -21.23
CA LEU A 136 21.09 -37.36 -20.35
C LEU A 136 20.53 -37.24 -18.93
N GLN A 137 20.06 -38.34 -18.33
CA GLN A 137 19.54 -38.36 -16.96
C GLN A 137 20.45 -39.11 -15.97
N ILE A 138 20.54 -38.52 -14.78
CA ILE A 138 20.80 -39.15 -13.49
C ILE A 138 19.49 -38.93 -12.70
N ILE A 139 18.82 -39.99 -12.19
CA ILE A 139 17.71 -40.07 -11.18
C ILE A 139 16.58 -41.07 -11.61
N PRO A 140 15.93 -41.81 -10.68
CA PRO A 140 15.18 -43.06 -10.96
C PRO A 140 13.79 -42.93 -11.61
N ASN A 141 13.19 -41.74 -11.70
CA ASN A 141 11.78 -41.59 -12.11
C ASN A 141 11.54 -41.32 -13.60
N ARG A 142 12.53 -41.50 -14.50
CA ARG A 142 12.39 -41.55 -15.98
C ARG A 142 11.48 -40.51 -16.69
N ILE A 143 11.09 -39.41 -16.05
CA ILE A 143 10.29 -38.34 -16.69
C ILE A 143 11.26 -37.42 -17.43
N ILE A 144 11.28 -37.48 -18.76
CA ILE A 144 12.07 -36.58 -19.60
C ILE A 144 11.27 -35.29 -19.80
N LYS A 145 11.68 -34.20 -19.14
CA LYS A 145 11.17 -32.85 -19.47
C LYS A 145 12.08 -32.21 -20.51
N GLY A 146 11.47 -31.51 -21.47
CA GLY A 146 12.22 -30.79 -22.50
C GLY A 146 13.10 -29.66 -21.95
N PRO A 147 14.18 -29.29 -22.64
CA PRO A 147 14.97 -28.11 -22.30
C PRO A 147 14.09 -26.84 -22.30
N VAL A 148 14.25 -26.03 -21.26
CA VAL A 148 13.61 -24.71 -21.17
C VAL A 148 14.24 -23.79 -22.23
N PRO A 149 13.44 -23.09 -23.06
CA PRO A 149 13.95 -22.07 -23.98
C PRO A 149 14.86 -21.08 -23.25
N THR A 150 16.14 -21.10 -23.63
CA THR A 150 17.19 -20.35 -22.97
C THR A 150 17.94 -19.52 -23.99
N LEU A 151 17.89 -18.19 -23.86
CA LEU A 151 18.77 -17.28 -24.59
C LEU A 151 20.04 -17.09 -23.77
N SER A 152 21.18 -17.62 -24.24
CA SER A 152 22.49 -17.43 -23.59
C SER A 152 23.35 -16.45 -24.39
N VAL A 153 23.68 -15.31 -23.79
CA VAL A 153 24.66 -14.36 -24.29
C VAL A 153 25.94 -14.54 -23.48
N ILE A 154 27.03 -14.91 -24.14
CA ILE A 154 28.28 -15.30 -23.49
C ILE A 154 29.42 -14.45 -24.04
N ARG A 155 30.29 -13.91 -23.17
CA ARG A 155 31.51 -13.16 -23.55
C ARG A 155 31.26 -12.09 -24.61
N SER A 156 30.18 -11.32 -24.44
CA SER A 156 29.73 -10.33 -25.42
C SER A 156 29.82 -8.90 -24.86
N THR A 157 30.07 -7.93 -25.75
CA THR A 157 30.14 -6.50 -25.41
C THR A 157 28.98 -5.74 -26.06
N ILE A 158 28.11 -5.11 -25.26
CA ILE A 158 26.94 -4.34 -25.69
C ILE A 158 27.15 -2.88 -25.29
N ARG A 159 27.52 -2.03 -26.27
CA ARG A 159 27.91 -0.64 -26.02
C ARG A 159 27.39 0.36 -27.03
N ASN A 160 27.26 1.62 -26.59
CA ASN A 160 26.85 2.77 -27.42
C ASN A 160 25.48 2.64 -28.09
N ASN A 161 24.54 1.94 -27.45
CA ASN A 161 23.17 1.83 -27.94
C ASN A 161 22.25 2.81 -27.21
N VAL A 162 21.01 2.96 -27.70
CA VAL A 162 19.95 3.68 -26.97
C VAL A 162 19.63 2.90 -25.69
N PHE A 163 19.26 1.63 -25.84
CA PHE A 163 19.10 0.65 -24.76
C PHE A 163 20.16 -0.45 -24.89
N GLY A 164 20.69 -0.94 -23.77
CA GLY A 164 21.60 -2.10 -23.79
C GLY A 164 20.85 -3.38 -24.17
N VAL A 165 19.94 -3.82 -23.31
CA VAL A 165 19.06 -4.98 -23.54
C VAL A 165 17.62 -4.54 -23.33
N GLN A 166 16.75 -4.76 -24.32
CA GLN A 166 15.31 -4.52 -24.20
C GLN A 166 14.55 -5.84 -24.33
N ALA A 167 13.71 -6.16 -23.34
CA ALA A 167 12.86 -7.33 -23.33
C ALA A 167 11.38 -6.96 -23.11
N SER A 168 10.51 -7.55 -23.92
CA SER A 168 9.06 -7.32 -23.90
C SER A 168 8.34 -8.63 -23.58
N TYR A 169 7.70 -8.71 -22.41
CA TYR A 169 6.93 -9.88 -21.98
C TYR A 169 5.43 -9.56 -21.99
N TYR A 170 4.70 -10.15 -22.94
CA TYR A 170 3.27 -9.89 -23.10
C TYR A 170 2.45 -10.70 -22.09
N ASN A 171 1.39 -10.11 -21.53
CA ASN A 171 0.46 -10.84 -20.66
C ASN A 171 -0.57 -11.68 -21.44
N ARG A 172 -0.77 -11.39 -22.73
CA ARG A 172 -1.77 -12.03 -23.61
C ARG A 172 -1.13 -12.71 -24.81
N TYR A 173 -1.79 -13.76 -25.32
CA TYR A 173 -1.35 -14.50 -26.51
C TYR A 173 -1.83 -13.88 -27.83
N LEU A 174 -2.90 -13.08 -27.79
CA LEU A 174 -3.53 -12.49 -28.96
C LEU A 174 -3.64 -10.97 -28.79
N ASP A 175 -3.41 -10.23 -29.86
CA ASP A 175 -3.84 -8.83 -29.92
C ASP A 175 -5.31 -8.70 -30.38
N GLU A 176 -5.79 -7.46 -30.44
CA GLU A 176 -7.17 -7.17 -30.87
C GLU A 176 -7.39 -7.37 -32.39
N LEU A 177 -6.30 -7.48 -33.16
CA LEU A 177 -6.31 -7.71 -34.60
C LEU A 177 -6.17 -9.21 -34.96
N GLY A 178 -6.01 -10.09 -33.96
CA GLY A 178 -5.82 -11.53 -34.13
C GLY A 178 -4.37 -11.96 -34.36
N ASN A 179 -3.38 -11.07 -34.17
CA ASN A 179 -1.97 -11.44 -34.23
C ASN A 179 -1.54 -12.18 -32.96
N HIS A 180 -0.66 -13.17 -33.13
CA HIS A 180 -0.15 -13.99 -32.04
C HIS A 180 1.14 -13.40 -31.45
N PHE A 181 1.16 -13.21 -30.13
CA PHE A 181 2.37 -12.89 -29.39
C PHE A 181 3.10 -14.18 -29.00
N LEU A 182 4.42 -14.18 -29.21
CA LEU A 182 5.28 -15.26 -28.73
C LEU A 182 5.31 -15.21 -27.20
N ARG A 183 4.76 -16.27 -26.58
CA ARG A 183 4.74 -16.43 -25.13
C ARG A 183 4.87 -17.90 -24.76
N LYS A 184 5.81 -18.22 -23.89
CA LYS A 184 6.08 -19.58 -23.42
C LYS A 184 5.89 -19.66 -21.90
N ALA A 185 5.45 -20.83 -21.42
CA ALA A 185 5.25 -21.08 -19.99
C ALA A 185 6.52 -20.90 -19.15
N ASN A 186 7.71 -21.27 -19.68
CA ASN A 186 8.99 -21.05 -18.99
C ASN A 186 10.02 -20.51 -20.00
N GLU A 187 10.66 -19.39 -19.67
CA GLU A 187 11.66 -18.72 -20.50
C GLU A 187 12.84 -18.28 -19.64
N THR A 188 14.07 -18.41 -20.17
CA THR A 188 15.26 -17.95 -19.46
C THR A 188 16.20 -17.14 -20.35
N MET A 189 16.75 -16.05 -19.81
CA MET A 189 17.81 -15.25 -20.42
C MET A 189 19.04 -15.27 -19.51
N LYS A 190 20.20 -15.61 -20.06
CA LYS A 190 21.47 -15.72 -19.32
C LYS A 190 22.54 -14.86 -19.97
N PHE A 191 23.11 -13.95 -19.20
CA PHE A 191 24.26 -13.13 -19.58
C PHE A 191 25.47 -13.59 -18.78
N LEU A 192 26.47 -14.16 -19.46
CA LEU A 192 27.64 -14.77 -18.83
C LEU A 192 28.92 -14.07 -19.31
N ASN A 193 29.68 -13.46 -18.40
CA ASN A 193 30.91 -12.73 -18.74
C ASN A 193 30.70 -11.62 -19.79
N CYS A 194 29.60 -10.87 -19.69
CA CYS A 194 29.26 -9.81 -20.65
C CYS A 194 29.64 -8.42 -20.12
N ASP A 195 29.90 -7.47 -21.03
CA ASP A 195 30.07 -6.05 -20.71
C ASP A 195 28.94 -5.22 -21.35
N ILE A 196 28.14 -4.53 -20.53
CA ILE A 196 27.04 -3.68 -20.96
C ILE A 196 27.36 -2.24 -20.54
N SER A 197 27.87 -1.44 -21.47
CA SER A 197 28.43 -0.13 -21.12
C SER A 197 28.09 1.01 -22.08
N HIS A 198 28.10 2.25 -21.57
CA HIS A 198 27.93 3.47 -22.39
C HIS A 198 26.62 3.55 -23.19
N ASN A 199 25.54 2.91 -22.74
CA ASN A 199 24.23 3.05 -23.36
C ASN A 199 23.56 4.37 -22.93
N GLN A 200 22.79 4.99 -23.83
CA GLN A 200 22.22 6.33 -23.61
C GLN A 200 21.15 6.34 -22.52
N GLN A 201 20.30 5.30 -22.48
CA GLN A 201 19.20 5.12 -21.53
C GLN A 201 19.52 3.94 -20.59
N GLU A 202 18.60 2.99 -20.39
CA GLU A 202 18.78 1.83 -19.53
C GLU A 202 19.80 0.81 -20.07
N ALA A 203 20.56 0.21 -19.15
CA ALA A 203 21.37 -0.97 -19.44
C ALA A 203 20.49 -2.17 -19.76
N VAL A 204 19.44 -2.38 -18.97
CA VAL A 204 18.46 -3.45 -19.16
C VAL A 204 17.06 -2.88 -18.90
N PHE A 205 16.21 -2.95 -19.91
CA PHE A 205 14.82 -2.51 -19.84
C PHE A 205 13.87 -3.69 -20.10
N VAL A 206 13.11 -4.06 -19.07
CA VAL A 206 12.12 -5.14 -19.12
C VAL A 206 10.73 -4.55 -18.98
N HIS A 207 9.80 -4.86 -19.89
CA HIS A 207 8.45 -4.33 -19.75
C HIS A 207 7.35 -5.27 -20.24
N SER A 208 6.14 -5.08 -19.69
CA SER A 208 4.90 -5.68 -20.20
C SER A 208 3.97 -4.60 -20.76
N PRO A 209 3.91 -4.38 -22.08
CA PRO A 209 3.27 -3.21 -22.67
C PRO A 209 1.74 -3.25 -22.70
N ASN A 210 1.13 -4.44 -22.62
CA ASN A 210 -0.31 -4.61 -22.82
C ASN A 210 -0.98 -5.14 -21.55
N TRP A 211 -2.18 -4.65 -21.29
CA TRP A 211 -3.08 -5.22 -20.29
C TRP A 211 -3.84 -6.41 -20.90
N ASP A 212 -3.96 -7.51 -20.14
CA ASP A 212 -4.80 -8.65 -20.50
C ASP A 212 -6.04 -8.70 -19.59
N LEU A 213 -7.21 -8.81 -20.20
CA LEU A 213 -8.49 -9.00 -19.48
C LEU A 213 -8.80 -10.49 -19.30
N HIS A 214 -8.12 -11.35 -20.04
CA HIS A 214 -8.34 -12.78 -20.03
C HIS A 214 -7.34 -13.49 -19.13
N LYS A 215 -7.83 -14.47 -18.38
CA LYS A 215 -7.00 -15.36 -17.59
C LYS A 215 -6.35 -16.37 -18.54
N SER A 216 -5.03 -16.40 -18.55
CA SER A 216 -4.24 -17.37 -19.31
C SER A 216 -3.19 -18.02 -18.39
N ASN A 217 -2.67 -19.18 -18.81
CA ASN A 217 -1.64 -19.89 -18.06
C ASN A 217 -0.46 -18.97 -17.74
N LEU A 218 0.17 -19.18 -16.59
CA LEU A 218 1.32 -18.40 -16.14
C LEU A 218 2.55 -18.63 -17.03
N SER A 219 3.39 -17.60 -17.15
CA SER A 219 4.69 -17.64 -17.82
C SER A 219 5.77 -17.25 -16.81
N GLU A 220 6.65 -18.19 -16.48
CA GLU A 220 7.83 -18.01 -15.63
C GLU A 220 9.02 -17.51 -16.46
N VAL A 221 9.51 -16.32 -16.11
CA VAL A 221 10.57 -15.61 -16.81
C VAL A 221 11.75 -15.48 -15.88
N THR A 222 12.89 -16.08 -16.24
CA THR A 222 14.13 -15.95 -15.47
C THR A 222 15.17 -15.12 -16.22
N ILE A 223 15.69 -14.07 -15.58
CA ILE A 223 16.76 -13.22 -16.12
C ILE A 223 17.98 -13.34 -15.20
N MET A 224 19.08 -13.83 -15.75
CA MET A 224 20.30 -14.13 -15.01
C MET A 224 21.49 -13.35 -15.56
N PHE A 225 22.22 -12.69 -14.66
CA PHE A 225 23.50 -12.04 -14.91
C PHE A 225 24.57 -12.71 -14.04
N ASN A 226 25.61 -13.24 -14.68
CA ASN A 226 26.73 -13.86 -13.99
C ASN A 226 28.06 -13.32 -14.54
N LYS A 227 28.91 -12.81 -13.64
CA LYS A 227 30.21 -12.22 -13.98
C LYS A 227 30.11 -11.12 -15.04
N THR A 228 29.03 -10.35 -15.03
CA THR A 228 28.82 -9.26 -15.99
C THR A 228 29.24 -7.91 -15.41
N SER A 229 29.68 -7.03 -16.30
CA SER A 229 30.01 -5.63 -16.05
C SER A 229 28.89 -4.74 -16.60
N ILE A 230 28.32 -3.87 -15.78
CA ILE A 230 27.28 -2.90 -16.18
C ILE A 230 27.75 -1.49 -15.78
N THR A 231 28.33 -0.76 -16.73
CA THR A 231 29.06 0.49 -16.43
C THR A 231 28.71 1.68 -17.32
N ASN A 232 28.74 2.90 -16.78
CA ASN A 232 28.56 4.15 -17.54
C ASN A 232 27.26 4.25 -18.37
N ASN A 233 26.17 3.59 -17.96
CA ASN A 233 24.88 3.70 -18.65
C ASN A 233 24.06 4.90 -18.15
N GLY A 234 23.08 5.33 -18.95
CA GLY A 234 22.12 6.36 -18.57
C GLY A 234 21.30 5.97 -17.34
N ARG A 235 20.81 4.73 -17.32
CA ARG A 235 20.17 4.09 -16.18
C ARG A 235 20.64 2.64 -16.01
N GLY A 236 20.57 2.10 -14.80
CA GLY A 236 20.84 0.68 -14.53
C GLY A 236 19.78 -0.27 -15.13
N ILE A 237 19.16 -1.06 -14.27
CA ILE A 237 18.12 -2.04 -14.62
C ILE A 237 16.76 -1.50 -14.21
N PHE A 238 15.80 -1.53 -15.14
CA PHE A 238 14.45 -1.06 -14.92
C PHE A 238 13.42 -2.07 -15.44
N GLN A 239 12.50 -2.51 -14.58
CA GLN A 239 11.33 -3.29 -14.97
C GLN A 239 10.05 -2.51 -14.73
N PHE A 240 9.20 -2.46 -15.77
CA PHE A 240 7.89 -1.84 -15.68
C PHE A 240 6.79 -2.71 -16.31
N SER A 241 5.78 -3.07 -15.52
CA SER A 241 4.63 -3.83 -16.01
C SER A 241 3.37 -2.97 -16.00
N ARG A 242 2.73 -2.76 -17.16
CA ARG A 242 1.45 -2.05 -17.21
C ARG A 242 0.33 -2.75 -16.45
N ASP A 243 0.37 -4.08 -16.42
CA ASP A 243 -0.56 -4.89 -15.66
C ASP A 243 0.05 -5.26 -14.31
N MET A 244 0.02 -4.31 -13.39
CA MET A 244 0.55 -4.54 -12.05
C MET A 244 -0.37 -5.44 -11.22
N ARG A 245 -1.66 -5.53 -11.53
CA ARG A 245 -2.66 -6.12 -10.62
C ARG A 245 -3.21 -7.48 -11.05
N SER A 246 -3.05 -7.87 -12.32
CA SER A 246 -3.55 -9.14 -12.85
C SER A 246 -2.61 -9.70 -13.92
N SER A 247 -1.33 -9.85 -13.62
CA SER A 247 -0.37 -10.34 -14.61
C SER A 247 -0.39 -11.87 -14.72
N ASN A 248 -0.19 -12.32 -15.95
CA ASN A 248 0.06 -13.71 -16.27
C ASN A 248 1.58 -14.04 -16.27
N ASN A 249 2.46 -13.11 -15.93
CA ASN A 249 3.92 -13.27 -15.98
C ASN A 249 4.55 -13.26 -14.57
N LEU A 250 5.37 -14.28 -14.30
CA LEU A 250 6.13 -14.47 -13.07
C LEU A 250 7.62 -14.22 -13.34
N PHE A 251 8.21 -13.23 -12.67
CA PHE A 251 9.61 -12.86 -12.86
C PHE A 251 10.55 -13.39 -11.77
N HIS A 252 11.72 -13.87 -12.22
CA HIS A 252 12.86 -14.30 -11.41
C HIS A 252 14.13 -13.56 -11.87
N TYR A 253 14.79 -12.85 -10.95
CA TYR A 253 16.07 -12.18 -11.21
C TYR A 253 17.20 -12.83 -10.43
N VAL A 254 18.32 -13.10 -11.12
CA VAL A 254 19.50 -13.73 -10.52
C VAL A 254 20.76 -12.94 -10.89
N PHE A 255 21.44 -12.40 -9.88
CA PHE A 255 22.70 -11.67 -10.00
C PHE A 255 23.80 -12.37 -9.21
N GLN A 256 24.84 -12.84 -9.89
CA GLN A 256 26.00 -13.50 -9.29
C GLN A 256 27.31 -12.89 -9.78
N ASP A 257 28.21 -12.53 -8.88
CA ASP A 257 29.57 -12.07 -9.20
C ASP A 257 29.61 -10.86 -10.16
N ASN A 258 28.61 -9.97 -10.15
CA ASN A 258 28.54 -8.84 -11.10
C ASN A 258 29.15 -7.55 -10.54
N THR A 259 29.54 -6.67 -11.47
CA THR A 259 30.08 -5.34 -11.19
C THR A 259 29.17 -4.28 -11.82
N ILE A 260 28.57 -3.41 -11.01
CA ILE A 260 27.66 -2.36 -11.46
C ILE A 260 28.14 -1.02 -10.94
N GLU A 261 28.75 -0.23 -11.83
CA GLU A 261 29.40 1.02 -11.43
C GLU A 261 29.15 2.20 -12.37
N THR A 262 29.33 3.41 -11.83
CA THR A 262 29.35 4.68 -12.57
C THR A 262 28.13 4.99 -13.44
N ASN A 263 26.98 4.36 -13.17
CA ASN A 263 25.74 4.65 -13.89
C ASN A 263 25.17 6.03 -13.49
N LYS A 264 24.57 6.74 -14.45
CA LYS A 264 24.11 8.13 -14.26
C LYS A 264 22.83 8.25 -13.43
N ALA A 265 21.97 7.24 -13.48
CA ALA A 265 20.72 7.16 -12.73
C ALA A 265 20.33 5.72 -12.40
N GLY A 266 19.58 5.53 -11.32
CA GLY A 266 18.99 4.23 -10.97
C GLY A 266 20.02 3.16 -10.59
N GLY A 267 19.52 1.96 -10.32
CA GLY A 267 20.31 0.80 -9.95
C GLY A 267 19.59 -0.48 -10.37
N PHE A 268 18.73 -0.98 -9.50
CA PHE A 268 17.82 -2.08 -9.78
C PHE A 268 16.42 -1.71 -9.31
N ASP A 269 15.57 -1.30 -10.26
CA ASP A 269 14.23 -0.80 -9.97
C ASP A 269 13.20 -1.70 -10.65
N VAL A 270 12.52 -2.53 -9.85
CA VAL A 270 11.57 -3.53 -10.32
C VAL A 270 10.24 -3.42 -9.59
N ALA A 271 9.17 -3.43 -10.36
CA ALA A 271 7.81 -3.50 -9.86
C ALA A 271 7.18 -4.82 -10.30
N LEU A 272 7.11 -5.77 -9.36
CA LEU A 272 6.68 -7.14 -9.57
C LEU A 272 5.15 -7.21 -9.60
N PRO A 273 4.53 -7.68 -10.69
CA PRO A 273 3.08 -7.65 -10.81
C PRO A 273 2.40 -8.73 -9.96
N TYR A 274 1.13 -8.51 -9.65
CA TYR A 274 0.29 -9.44 -8.89
C TYR A 274 -0.19 -10.55 -9.82
N VAL A 275 0.12 -11.78 -9.44
CA VAL A 275 -0.14 -12.97 -10.24
C VAL A 275 -1.53 -13.52 -9.88
N TRP A 276 -2.38 -13.76 -10.90
CA TRP A 276 -3.78 -14.16 -10.66
C TRP A 276 -3.94 -15.60 -10.12
N GLN A 277 -2.95 -16.48 -10.34
CA GLN A 277 -2.85 -17.84 -9.78
C GLN A 277 -1.71 -17.93 -8.75
N TYR A 278 -1.73 -17.03 -7.78
CA TYR A 278 -0.75 -17.10 -6.70
C TYR A 278 -0.91 -18.39 -5.87
N ASN A 279 0.20 -19.11 -5.68
CA ASN A 279 0.33 -20.19 -4.70
C ASN A 279 1.78 -20.21 -4.16
N GLU A 280 2.08 -21.04 -3.16
CA GLU A 280 3.44 -21.14 -2.59
C GLU A 280 4.54 -21.54 -3.61
N ASN A 281 4.16 -22.20 -4.71
CA ASN A 281 5.08 -22.64 -5.75
C ASN A 281 5.35 -21.54 -6.80
N PHE A 282 4.37 -20.69 -7.09
CA PHE A 282 4.42 -19.62 -8.10
C PHE A 282 4.61 -18.27 -7.41
N THR A 283 5.87 -18.00 -7.03
CA THR A 283 6.26 -16.76 -6.35
C THR A 283 7.43 -16.09 -7.04
N HIS A 284 7.44 -14.76 -7.07
CA HIS A 284 8.56 -14.02 -7.65
C HIS A 284 9.83 -14.26 -6.85
N SER A 285 11.00 -14.16 -7.49
CA SER A 285 12.27 -14.23 -6.76
C SER A 285 13.29 -13.20 -7.23
N VAL A 286 14.04 -12.64 -6.30
CA VAL A 286 15.20 -11.80 -6.57
C VAL A 286 16.38 -12.33 -5.76
N TYR A 287 17.43 -12.77 -6.45
CA TYR A 287 18.64 -13.32 -5.84
C TYR A 287 19.85 -12.46 -6.24
N MET A 288 20.58 -11.95 -5.26
CA MET A 288 21.79 -11.15 -5.44
C MET A 288 22.89 -11.70 -4.54
N ASP A 289 23.89 -12.32 -5.14
CA ASP A 289 25.04 -12.90 -4.44
C ASP A 289 26.37 -12.36 -4.97
N ASN A 290 27.22 -11.91 -4.05
CA ASN A 290 28.59 -11.43 -4.34
C ASN A 290 28.67 -10.36 -5.45
N ASN A 291 27.74 -9.40 -5.48
CA ASN A 291 27.78 -8.29 -6.44
C ASN A 291 28.38 -7.02 -5.83
N THR A 292 28.99 -6.20 -6.67
CA THR A 292 29.58 -4.91 -6.28
C THR A 292 28.83 -3.76 -6.96
N TRP A 293 28.39 -2.80 -6.15
CA TRP A 293 27.65 -1.61 -6.58
C TRP A 293 28.41 -0.36 -6.13
N SER A 294 29.08 0.32 -7.06
CA SER A 294 29.99 1.42 -6.73
C SER A 294 29.81 2.70 -7.56
N ASN A 295 29.97 3.86 -6.92
CA ASN A 295 30.04 5.16 -7.60
C ASN A 295 28.83 5.52 -8.50
N ASN A 296 27.64 4.97 -8.23
CA ASN A 296 26.44 5.28 -9.02
C ASN A 296 25.79 6.59 -8.56
N ARG A 297 25.21 7.35 -9.50
CA ARG A 297 24.50 8.61 -9.23
C ARG A 297 22.99 8.43 -9.32
N LYS A 298 22.22 9.20 -8.54
CA LYS A 298 20.76 9.04 -8.39
C LYS A 298 20.38 7.56 -8.22
N PHE A 299 21.20 6.83 -7.47
CA PHE A 299 21.11 5.39 -7.29
C PHE A 299 19.91 5.00 -6.42
N GLY A 300 19.43 3.78 -6.58
CA GLY A 300 18.40 3.19 -5.75
C GLY A 300 18.09 1.77 -6.22
N ILE A 301 17.96 0.86 -5.25
CA ILE A 301 17.42 -0.48 -5.44
C ILE A 301 16.01 -0.47 -4.87
N SER A 302 15.01 -0.73 -5.71
CA SER A 302 13.60 -0.75 -5.34
C SER A 302 12.98 -2.06 -5.80
N ILE A 303 12.50 -2.86 -4.86
CA ILE A 303 11.75 -4.09 -5.14
C ILE A 303 10.32 -3.88 -4.64
N ASP A 304 9.42 -3.53 -5.55
CA ASP A 304 8.04 -3.19 -5.26
C ASP A 304 7.07 -4.24 -5.82
N GLY A 305 5.80 -4.16 -5.43
CA GLY A 305 4.70 -4.97 -5.95
C GLY A 305 4.39 -6.21 -5.12
N HIS A 306 4.10 -7.32 -5.79
CA HIS A 306 3.56 -8.54 -5.17
C HIS A 306 4.55 -9.28 -4.26
N PHE A 307 4.11 -10.37 -3.61
CA PHE A 307 4.94 -11.24 -2.78
C PHE A 307 6.13 -11.78 -3.59
N ALA A 308 7.32 -11.72 -3.00
CA ALA A 308 8.55 -12.23 -3.61
C ALA A 308 9.52 -12.78 -2.55
N GLN A 309 10.32 -13.76 -2.95
CA GLN A 309 11.47 -14.25 -2.20
C GLN A 309 12.71 -13.44 -2.58
N VAL A 310 13.27 -12.71 -1.63
CA VAL A 310 14.43 -11.83 -1.86
C VAL A 310 15.60 -12.31 -1.01
N ASN A 311 16.71 -12.60 -1.67
CA ASN A 311 17.96 -12.98 -1.05
C ASN A 311 19.08 -12.06 -1.53
N ILE A 312 19.70 -11.33 -0.59
CA ILE A 312 20.78 -10.38 -0.85
C ILE A 312 21.93 -10.74 0.10
N THR A 313 22.94 -11.43 -0.43
CA THR A 313 24.06 -11.94 0.35
C THR A 313 25.42 -11.55 -0.21
N TYR A 314 26.38 -11.27 0.68
CA TYR A 314 27.77 -10.99 0.32
C TYR A 314 27.96 -9.83 -0.68
N ASN A 315 27.00 -8.90 -0.79
CA ASN A 315 27.10 -7.76 -1.70
C ASN A 315 27.83 -6.59 -1.05
N VAL A 316 28.50 -5.79 -1.88
CA VAL A 316 29.22 -4.57 -1.47
C VAL A 316 28.58 -3.35 -2.13
N PHE A 317 28.08 -2.43 -1.32
CA PHE A 317 27.52 -1.15 -1.75
C PHE A 317 28.41 -0.02 -1.25
N LYS A 318 29.12 0.65 -2.18
CA LYS A 318 30.13 1.65 -1.83
C LYS A 318 30.01 2.95 -2.61
N ASP A 319 30.16 4.08 -1.94
CA ASP A 319 30.28 5.41 -2.57
C ASP A 319 29.11 5.78 -3.51
N ASN A 320 27.91 5.23 -3.28
CA ASN A 320 26.75 5.55 -4.13
C ASN A 320 26.05 6.83 -3.65
N SER A 321 25.61 7.67 -4.60
CA SER A 321 24.79 8.84 -4.34
C SER A 321 23.34 8.55 -4.72
N CYS A 322 22.48 8.37 -3.73
CA CYS A 322 21.09 7.94 -3.90
C CYS A 322 20.15 9.06 -4.33
N LYS A 323 19.04 8.72 -5.02
CA LYS A 323 17.94 9.67 -5.30
C LYS A 323 17.15 9.95 -4.02
N THR A 324 16.73 8.90 -3.33
CA THR A 324 16.05 8.93 -2.03
C THR A 324 16.86 8.12 -1.02
N GLY A 325 16.95 6.81 -1.20
CA GLY A 325 17.77 5.91 -0.40
C GLY A 325 18.38 4.78 -1.22
N LEU A 326 19.14 3.89 -0.56
CA LEU A 326 19.95 2.88 -1.23
C LEU A 326 19.16 1.61 -1.58
N LEU A 327 18.54 0.97 -0.59
CA LEU A 327 17.72 -0.24 -0.76
C LEU A 327 16.33 -0.02 -0.17
N ALA A 328 15.29 -0.23 -0.97
CA ALA A 328 13.89 -0.12 -0.58
C ALA A 328 13.10 -1.38 -0.97
N LEU A 329 12.42 -1.99 -0.01
CA LEU A 329 11.52 -3.12 -0.23
C LEU A 329 10.09 -2.65 0.02
N LYS A 330 9.25 -2.68 -1.03
CA LYS A 330 7.94 -2.03 -1.05
C LYS A 330 6.79 -2.97 -1.47
N GLY A 331 5.57 -2.53 -1.24
CA GLY A 331 4.34 -3.22 -1.66
C GLY A 331 3.95 -4.30 -0.66
N MET A 332 3.67 -5.51 -1.16
CA MET A 332 3.33 -6.65 -0.30
C MET A 332 4.52 -7.11 0.56
N GLU A 333 4.26 -7.72 1.71
CA GLU A 333 5.28 -8.44 2.49
C GLU A 333 6.17 -9.33 1.61
N LYS A 334 7.47 -9.41 1.94
CA LYS A 334 8.45 -10.20 1.18
C LYS A 334 9.10 -11.25 2.07
N LYS A 335 9.49 -12.40 1.54
CA LYS A 335 10.34 -13.36 2.28
C LYS A 335 11.79 -12.93 2.12
N LEU A 336 12.45 -12.52 3.21
CA LEU A 336 13.71 -11.78 3.15
C LEU A 336 14.87 -12.50 3.85
N LEU A 337 16.00 -12.56 3.16
CA LEU A 337 17.30 -12.87 3.74
C LEU A 337 18.31 -11.82 3.25
N ILE A 338 18.72 -10.92 4.13
CA ILE A 338 19.76 -9.93 3.86
C ILE A 338 20.91 -10.18 4.85
N ALA A 339 22.00 -10.78 4.37
CA ALA A 339 23.10 -11.16 5.24
C ALA A 339 24.50 -10.96 4.66
N TYR A 340 25.47 -10.66 5.53
CA TYR A 340 26.88 -10.51 5.14
C TYR A 340 27.15 -9.43 4.09
N ASN A 341 26.30 -8.39 4.02
CA ASN A 341 26.49 -7.28 3.08
C ASN A 341 27.25 -6.12 3.73
N LYS A 342 27.96 -5.34 2.91
CA LYS A 342 28.71 -4.16 3.32
C LYS A 342 28.14 -2.91 2.68
N PHE A 343 27.69 -1.96 3.51
CA PHE A 343 27.17 -0.66 3.10
C PHE A 343 28.12 0.44 3.58
N MET A 344 28.99 0.93 2.70
CA MET A 344 30.07 1.84 3.06
C MET A 344 29.97 3.18 2.33
N SER A 345 30.06 4.29 3.06
CA SER A 345 30.23 5.64 2.49
C SER A 345 29.14 6.05 1.48
N ASN A 346 27.92 5.52 1.61
CA ASN A 346 26.82 5.87 0.72
C ASN A 346 26.12 7.16 1.19
N ASN A 347 25.57 7.92 0.24
CA ASN A 347 24.84 9.15 0.49
C ASN A 347 23.35 8.99 0.16
N GLY A 348 22.47 8.95 1.16
CA GLY A 348 21.01 8.78 0.97
C GLY A 348 20.21 9.07 2.23
N LYS A 349 18.92 9.41 2.08
CA LYS A 349 17.96 9.66 3.19
C LYS A 349 17.81 8.44 4.08
N TYR A 350 17.93 7.26 3.47
CA TYR A 350 18.06 5.99 4.15
C TYR A 350 18.97 5.02 3.41
N ILE A 351 19.56 4.07 4.14
CA ILE A 351 20.37 3.00 3.54
C ILE A 351 19.50 1.78 3.23
N VAL A 352 18.71 1.32 4.19
CA VAL A 352 17.75 0.22 3.99
C VAL A 352 16.38 0.66 4.52
N GLU A 353 15.34 0.57 3.68
CA GLU A 353 13.95 0.85 4.06
C GLU A 353 13.07 -0.36 3.75
N PHE A 354 12.37 -0.85 4.78
CA PHE A 354 11.30 -1.83 4.63
C PHE A 354 9.97 -1.08 4.69
N ASN A 355 9.23 -1.02 3.59
CA ASN A 355 8.00 -0.25 3.46
C ASN A 355 6.88 -1.09 2.81
N SER A 356 6.39 -2.08 3.55
CA SER A 356 5.29 -2.94 3.08
C SER A 356 3.94 -2.40 3.52
N ASP A 357 3.01 -2.24 2.58
CA ASP A 357 1.65 -1.72 2.79
C ASP A 357 0.55 -2.80 2.68
N SER A 358 0.89 -3.97 2.11
CA SER A 358 -0.05 -5.06 1.84
C SER A 358 0.42 -6.37 2.46
N GLN A 359 -0.52 -7.24 2.82
CA GLN A 359 -0.26 -8.53 3.43
C GLN A 359 -0.24 -9.66 2.41
N SER A 360 0.63 -10.64 2.65
CA SER A 360 0.64 -11.88 1.88
C SER A 360 -0.39 -12.88 2.39
N GLU A 361 -0.87 -13.74 1.50
CA GLU A 361 -1.75 -14.88 1.84
C GLU A 361 -1.00 -16.06 2.48
N ILE A 362 0.22 -15.85 3.00
CA ILE A 362 1.00 -16.88 3.71
C ILE A 362 0.67 -16.82 5.21
N ILE A 363 0.57 -18.00 5.82
CA ILE A 363 0.25 -18.19 7.25
C ILE A 363 1.26 -17.48 8.14
N GLY A 364 0.74 -16.67 9.07
CA GLY A 364 1.52 -16.05 10.14
C GLY A 364 2.49 -14.97 9.65
N ASN A 365 3.60 -14.84 10.35
CA ASN A 365 4.63 -13.85 10.03
C ASN A 365 5.52 -14.37 8.89
N VAL A 366 5.63 -13.59 7.82
CA VAL A 366 6.53 -13.90 6.72
C VAL A 366 7.98 -13.86 7.21
N PRO A 367 8.79 -14.93 7.00
CA PRO A 367 10.19 -14.93 7.43
C PRO A 367 10.99 -13.80 6.79
N ALA A 368 11.52 -12.91 7.62
CA ALA A 368 12.32 -11.78 7.18
C ALA A 368 13.45 -11.49 8.17
N VAL A 369 14.68 -11.54 7.67
CA VAL A 369 15.90 -11.49 8.49
C VAL A 369 16.94 -10.54 7.88
N PHE A 370 17.50 -9.68 8.72
CA PHE A 370 18.61 -8.76 8.41
C PHE A 370 19.73 -8.98 9.44
N ILE A 371 20.76 -9.74 9.07
CA ILE A 371 21.79 -10.23 10.01
C ILE A 371 23.21 -10.13 9.46
N TYR A 372 24.21 -9.94 10.32
CA TYR A 372 25.63 -9.91 9.93
C TYR A 372 25.97 -8.88 8.84
N ASN A 373 25.25 -7.76 8.79
CA ASN A 373 25.55 -6.66 7.85
C ASN A 373 26.40 -5.59 8.53
N GLU A 374 27.26 -4.96 7.73
CA GLU A 374 28.16 -3.88 8.14
C GLU A 374 27.70 -2.57 7.50
N LEU A 375 27.30 -1.58 8.31
CA LEU A 375 26.84 -0.26 7.86
C LEU A 375 27.77 0.82 8.42
N ARG A 376 28.67 1.33 7.57
CA ARG A 376 29.74 2.25 7.98
C ARG A 376 29.82 3.53 7.17
N ASP A 377 30.09 4.63 7.85
CA ASP A 377 30.39 5.95 7.27
C ASP A 377 29.32 6.45 6.28
N ASN A 378 28.07 5.98 6.40
CA ASN A 378 26.99 6.42 5.55
C ASN A 378 26.48 7.79 6.01
N GLN A 379 26.04 8.62 5.08
CA GLN A 379 25.64 10.00 5.38
C GLN A 379 24.43 10.44 4.55
N PHE A 380 23.84 11.55 4.94
CA PHE A 380 22.91 12.28 4.08
C PHE A 380 23.36 13.73 3.93
N ALA A 381 23.84 14.09 2.74
CA ALA A 381 24.24 15.45 2.39
C ALA A 381 23.53 15.89 1.11
N VAL A 382 22.61 16.85 1.25
CA VAL A 382 21.94 17.50 0.11
C VAL A 382 22.93 18.47 -0.54
N ARG A 383 23.54 18.08 -1.66
CA ARG A 383 24.38 18.99 -2.48
C ARG A 383 23.48 19.91 -3.32
N GLY A 384 22.81 20.86 -2.69
CA GLY A 384 22.15 21.98 -3.35
C GLY A 384 23.10 23.17 -3.51
N ARG A 385 23.22 23.73 -4.72
CA ARG A 385 23.72 25.10 -4.89
C ARG A 385 22.67 26.05 -4.28
N SER A 386 23.10 26.86 -3.32
CA SER A 386 22.34 27.95 -2.67
C SER A 386 21.23 27.56 -1.69
N GLY A 387 21.55 27.63 -0.40
CA GLY A 387 20.86 28.51 0.56
C GLY A 387 19.39 28.30 0.93
N VAL A 388 18.73 27.22 0.52
CA VAL A 388 17.36 26.91 0.96
C VAL A 388 17.32 25.56 1.66
N LEU A 389 17.36 25.60 2.99
CA LEU A 389 17.02 24.46 3.84
C LEU A 389 15.53 24.15 3.64
N GLN A 390 15.21 23.15 2.81
CA GLN A 390 13.87 22.60 2.72
C GLN A 390 13.51 21.99 4.09
N VAL A 391 12.51 22.60 4.74
CA VAL A 391 11.83 22.05 5.91
C VAL A 391 10.85 20.99 5.40
N ASP A 392 11.38 19.82 5.10
CA ASP A 392 10.59 18.59 4.96
C ASP A 392 11.41 17.46 5.59
N ARG A 393 11.56 17.53 6.92
CA ARG A 393 12.39 16.59 7.68
C ARG A 393 11.55 15.37 8.05
N ASP A 394 11.24 14.51 7.08
CA ASP A 394 11.11 13.11 7.50
C ASP A 394 12.48 12.69 8.07
N PRO A 395 12.51 12.01 9.23
CA PRO A 395 13.74 11.58 9.86
C PRO A 395 14.58 10.73 8.90
N THR A 396 15.87 11.02 8.84
CA THR A 396 16.83 10.19 8.09
C THR A 396 17.28 9.02 8.95
N SER A 397 17.43 7.83 8.36
CA SER A 397 17.74 6.61 9.13
C SER A 397 18.67 5.66 8.39
N THR A 398 19.55 4.92 9.09
CA THR A 398 20.31 3.86 8.39
C THR A 398 19.41 2.70 7.99
N VAL A 399 18.61 2.21 8.94
CA VAL A 399 17.60 1.16 8.72
C VAL A 399 16.25 1.70 9.18
N GLY A 400 15.32 1.83 8.23
CA GLY A 400 13.99 2.35 8.48
C GLY A 400 12.91 1.30 8.23
N PHE A 401 11.97 1.21 9.15
CA PHE A 401 10.74 0.44 9.02
C PHE A 401 9.58 1.39 8.76
N LYS A 402 8.78 1.08 7.75
CA LYS A 402 7.51 1.75 7.42
C LYS A 402 6.50 0.68 7.06
N GLY A 403 5.23 0.93 7.37
CA GLY A 403 4.15 0.00 7.05
C GLY A 403 4.07 -1.15 8.06
N ILE A 404 3.93 -2.39 7.57
CA ILE A 404 3.37 -3.49 8.37
C ILE A 404 4.29 -4.72 8.56
N GLN A 405 5.36 -4.86 7.77
CA GLN A 405 6.21 -6.05 7.83
C GLN A 405 7.22 -5.99 8.98
N LYS A 406 7.23 -7.03 9.83
CA LYS A 406 8.25 -7.21 10.90
C LYS A 406 9.49 -7.91 10.34
N VAL A 407 10.67 -7.31 10.50
CA VAL A 407 11.96 -7.92 10.12
C VAL A 407 12.84 -8.04 11.36
N ARG A 408 13.48 -9.20 11.54
CA ARG A 408 14.41 -9.42 12.64
C ARG A 408 15.79 -8.84 12.29
N VAL A 409 16.27 -7.88 13.08
CA VAL A 409 17.53 -7.18 12.86
C VAL A 409 18.51 -7.59 13.96
N ASN A 410 19.38 -8.57 13.72
CA ASN A 410 20.30 -9.06 14.76
C ASN A 410 21.75 -9.11 14.27
N ARG A 411 22.72 -8.91 15.17
CA ARG A 411 24.15 -9.06 14.85
C ARG A 411 24.62 -8.21 13.67
N ASN A 412 24.21 -6.95 13.62
CA ASN A 412 24.69 -5.98 12.63
C ASN A 412 25.59 -4.94 13.31
N LEU A 413 26.49 -4.35 12.52
CA LEU A 413 27.44 -3.32 12.98
C LEU A 413 27.06 -1.97 12.38
N PHE A 414 26.63 -1.02 13.24
CA PHE A 414 26.35 0.36 12.87
C PHE A 414 27.48 1.26 13.39
N SER A 415 28.35 1.76 12.51
CA SER A 415 29.51 2.57 12.93
C SER A 415 29.63 3.86 12.12
N ASN A 416 29.81 4.98 12.82
CA ASN A 416 30.09 6.30 12.22
C ASN A 416 29.11 6.77 11.14
N ASN A 417 27.85 6.35 11.18
CA ASN A 417 26.84 6.84 10.23
C ASN A 417 26.34 8.24 10.66
N ASN A 418 26.36 9.19 9.74
CA ASN A 418 25.92 10.58 9.91
C ASN A 418 24.50 10.77 9.35
N LEU A 419 23.54 10.13 10.01
CA LEU A 419 22.09 10.20 9.77
C LEU A 419 21.41 10.52 11.12
N ASP A 420 20.16 11.03 11.11
CA ASP A 420 19.47 11.43 12.35
C ASP A 420 19.32 10.25 13.32
N TYR A 421 18.97 9.07 12.79
CA TYR A 421 18.79 7.84 13.56
C TYR A 421 19.53 6.66 12.92
N GLN A 422 19.96 5.70 13.74
CA GLN A 422 20.45 4.42 13.22
C GLN A 422 19.25 3.54 12.84
N LEU A 423 18.25 3.43 13.74
CA LEU A 423 17.04 2.63 13.53
C LEU A 423 15.79 3.49 13.64
N LEU A 424 14.88 3.34 12.67
CA LEU A 424 13.51 3.87 12.77
C LEU A 424 12.50 2.73 12.79
N ALA A 425 11.79 2.54 13.90
CA ALA A 425 10.85 1.44 14.11
C ALA A 425 9.40 1.79 13.70
N GLY A 426 9.22 2.40 12.52
CA GLY A 426 7.93 2.92 12.00
C GLY A 426 6.95 1.87 11.49
N ILE A 427 6.92 0.72 12.15
CA ILE A 427 5.87 -0.27 11.98
C ILE A 427 4.62 0.26 12.69
N LYS A 428 3.58 0.58 11.92
CA LYS A 428 2.35 1.13 12.47
C LYS A 428 1.65 0.11 13.36
N THR A 429 1.17 0.54 14.53
CA THR A 429 0.41 -0.33 15.43
C THR A 429 -0.75 0.37 16.10
N ALA A 430 -1.85 -0.37 16.26
CA ALA A 430 -3.02 0.05 17.03
C ALA A 430 -3.09 -0.59 18.43
N LYS A 431 -2.04 -1.33 18.86
CA LYS A 431 -1.94 -2.03 20.16
C LYS A 431 -0.53 -1.93 20.77
N MET A 432 -0.44 -1.92 22.10
CA MET A 432 0.84 -1.79 22.83
C MET A 432 1.83 -2.96 22.66
N ASN A 433 1.37 -4.17 22.36
CA ASN A 433 2.19 -5.39 22.40
C ASN A 433 2.95 -5.69 21.10
N ASN A 434 3.24 -4.69 20.28
CA ASN A 434 3.98 -4.86 19.04
C ASN A 434 5.49 -4.63 19.24
N TYR A 435 6.27 -5.71 19.20
CA TYR A 435 7.72 -5.67 19.42
C TYR A 435 8.49 -5.89 18.12
N LEU A 436 9.52 -5.07 17.92
CA LEU A 436 10.55 -5.26 16.90
C LEU A 436 11.81 -5.84 17.55
N ASN A 437 12.25 -7.00 17.08
CA ASN A 437 13.46 -7.65 17.60
C ASN A 437 14.70 -7.07 16.93
N VAL A 438 15.43 -6.23 17.67
CA VAL A 438 16.67 -5.57 17.24
C VAL A 438 17.84 -5.87 18.19
N ARG A 439 17.86 -7.07 18.75
CA ARG A 439 18.86 -7.51 19.73
C ARG A 439 20.20 -7.84 19.07
N GLU A 440 21.25 -7.80 19.87
CA GLU A 440 22.60 -8.23 19.51
C GLU A 440 23.25 -7.36 18.41
N ASN A 441 22.91 -6.07 18.32
CA ASN A 441 23.56 -5.14 17.37
C ASN A 441 24.59 -4.24 18.07
N TRP A 442 25.58 -3.77 17.32
CA TRP A 442 26.49 -2.69 17.72
C TRP A 442 25.94 -1.36 17.22
N TRP A 443 25.73 -0.39 18.11
CA TRP A 443 25.08 0.90 17.80
C TRP A 443 26.06 2.08 17.68
N GLY A 444 27.36 1.82 17.59
CA GLY A 444 28.42 2.84 17.54
C GLY A 444 28.93 3.29 18.92
N THR A 445 28.20 2.95 19.98
CA THR A 445 28.51 3.30 21.38
C THR A 445 28.07 2.17 22.30
N ASN A 446 28.75 2.03 23.44
CA ASN A 446 28.41 1.10 24.51
C ASN A 446 27.59 1.77 25.64
N ILE A 447 27.21 3.04 25.47
CA ILE A 447 26.45 3.82 26.46
C ILE A 447 24.95 3.76 26.12
N GLU A 448 24.16 3.08 26.96
CA GLU A 448 22.70 2.87 26.74
C GLU A 448 21.92 4.17 26.47
N ARG A 449 22.21 5.26 27.19
CA ARG A 449 21.53 6.55 27.01
C ARG A 449 21.74 7.13 25.60
N GLU A 450 22.89 6.89 24.99
CA GLU A 450 23.17 7.33 23.62
C GLU A 450 22.51 6.39 22.59
N ILE A 451 22.51 5.08 22.86
CA ILE A 451 21.81 4.08 22.03
C ILE A 451 20.32 4.43 21.91
N ARG A 452 19.66 4.77 23.03
CA ARG A 452 18.25 5.17 23.03
C ARG A 452 17.98 6.39 22.16
N LYS A 453 18.92 7.33 22.04
CA LYS A 453 18.78 8.51 21.16
C LYS A 453 18.98 8.17 19.68
N HIS A 454 19.68 7.08 19.38
CA HIS A 454 19.91 6.60 18.01
C HIS A 454 18.77 5.73 17.48
N ILE A 455 17.83 5.32 18.32
CA ILE A 455 16.68 4.49 17.96
C ILE A 455 15.42 5.34 18.09
N PHE A 456 14.66 5.43 17.00
CA PHE A 456 13.36 6.08 16.97
C PHE A 456 12.24 5.04 17.08
N ASP A 457 11.52 5.00 18.22
CA ASP A 457 10.55 3.95 18.53
C ASP A 457 9.24 4.47 19.15
N PHE A 458 8.43 3.56 19.75
CA PHE A 458 7.17 3.89 20.41
C PHE A 458 7.28 5.01 21.46
N ASN A 459 8.44 5.17 22.12
CA ASN A 459 8.63 6.23 23.12
C ASN A 459 8.72 7.62 22.50
N ASP A 460 9.09 7.70 21.22
CA ASP A 460 9.10 8.94 20.45
C ASP A 460 7.72 9.20 19.87
N TRP A 461 7.22 8.26 19.07
CA TRP A 461 5.89 8.27 18.47
C TRP A 461 5.08 7.03 18.84
N ASN A 462 3.98 7.20 19.56
CA ASN A 462 3.15 6.12 20.11
C ASN A 462 2.33 5.32 19.07
N ASN A 463 2.62 5.46 17.78
CA ASN A 463 2.12 4.61 16.70
C ASN A 463 3.19 3.67 16.11
N HIS A 464 4.44 3.77 16.56
CA HIS A 464 5.57 2.94 16.14
C HIS A 464 5.63 1.62 16.93
N ALA A 465 6.45 0.66 16.51
CA ALA A 465 6.70 -0.54 17.31
C ALA A 465 7.72 -0.29 18.43
N ILE A 466 7.64 -1.06 19.52
CA ILE A 466 8.63 -1.02 20.60
C ILE A 466 9.90 -1.74 20.13
N ALA A 467 11.04 -1.05 20.12
CA ALA A 467 12.32 -1.61 19.68
C ALA A 467 13.02 -2.34 20.84
N THR A 468 13.11 -3.67 20.75
CA THR A 468 13.81 -4.49 21.77
C THR A 468 15.29 -4.63 21.40
N TYR A 469 16.12 -3.71 21.90
CA TYR A 469 17.56 -3.64 21.57
C TYR A 469 18.49 -4.30 22.60
N LEU A 470 17.98 -4.68 23.78
CA LEU A 470 18.75 -5.39 24.80
C LEU A 470 18.70 -6.92 24.62
N PRO A 471 19.84 -7.63 24.71
CA PRO A 471 21.19 -7.10 24.89
C PRO A 471 21.80 -6.55 23.58
N TYR A 472 22.78 -5.65 23.68
CA TYR A 472 23.55 -5.08 22.56
C TYR A 472 25.04 -5.49 22.63
N LEU A 473 25.79 -5.31 21.53
CA LEU A 473 27.23 -5.63 21.46
C LEU A 473 28.06 -4.55 22.16
N LEU A 474 29.14 -4.93 22.85
CA LEU A 474 30.01 -3.99 23.58
C LEU A 474 31.15 -3.40 22.72
N GLU A 475 31.49 -4.04 21.61
CA GLU A 475 32.54 -3.63 20.69
C GLU A 475 32.05 -3.72 19.24
N ASP A 476 32.73 -3.01 18.32
CA ASP A 476 32.47 -3.04 16.88
C ASP A 476 33.03 -4.31 16.21
N ASP A 477 32.60 -5.47 16.69
CA ASP A 477 32.95 -6.80 16.16
C ASP A 477 31.74 -7.74 16.28
N PHE A 478 31.55 -8.59 15.27
CA PHE A 478 30.53 -9.64 15.27
C PHE A 478 30.75 -10.70 16.38
N GLN A 479 31.97 -10.84 16.88
CA GLN A 479 32.32 -11.78 17.97
C GLN A 479 32.36 -11.12 19.36
N ALA A 480 31.96 -9.84 19.47
CA ALA A 480 31.99 -9.12 20.72
C ALA A 480 31.03 -9.70 21.78
N SER A 481 31.34 -9.42 23.05
CA SER A 481 30.48 -9.80 24.18
C SER A 481 29.21 -8.95 24.25
N TYR A 482 28.19 -9.47 24.94
CA TYR A 482 26.89 -8.82 25.11
C TYR A 482 26.79 -7.99 26.39
N SER A 483 25.96 -6.95 26.35
CA SER A 483 25.54 -6.21 27.54
C SER A 483 24.55 -7.00 28.41
N ALA A 484 24.30 -6.52 29.63
CA ALA A 484 23.29 -7.10 30.52
C ALA A 484 21.87 -6.85 29.97
N SER A 485 20.96 -7.81 30.19
CA SER A 485 19.57 -7.74 29.70
C SER A 485 18.61 -6.93 30.58
N VAL A 486 19.09 -6.26 31.64
CA VAL A 486 18.25 -5.56 32.63
C VAL A 486 18.23 -4.07 32.34
N VAL A 487 17.03 -3.51 32.18
CA VAL A 487 16.81 -2.07 32.02
C VAL A 487 16.99 -1.38 33.38
N PRO A 488 17.90 -0.40 33.54
CA PRO A 488 17.93 0.43 34.74
C PRO A 488 16.67 1.30 34.81
N ASN A 489 16.06 1.45 35.99
CA ASN A 489 14.91 2.36 36.18
C ASN A 489 15.29 3.78 35.74
N ALA A 490 14.74 4.24 34.62
CA ALA A 490 15.01 5.57 34.11
C ALA A 490 14.33 6.62 34.99
N THR A 491 15.10 7.55 35.55
CA THR A 491 14.56 8.72 36.24
C THR A 491 13.86 9.63 35.24
N LEU A 492 12.60 9.99 35.50
CA LEU A 492 11.81 10.87 34.64
C LEU A 492 12.44 12.29 34.60
N ASP A 493 12.70 12.81 33.40
CA ASP A 493 13.19 14.18 33.20
C ASP A 493 11.99 15.16 33.16
N MET A 494 11.83 15.96 34.21
CA MET A 494 10.74 16.94 34.33
C MET A 494 10.90 18.14 33.39
N ASP A 495 12.08 18.33 32.79
CA ASP A 495 12.33 19.40 31.82
C ASP A 495 12.11 18.96 30.38
N ASN A 496 12.23 17.66 30.10
CA ASN A 496 11.89 17.04 28.81
C ASN A 496 10.88 15.92 29.03
N LEU A 497 9.61 16.30 29.21
CA LEU A 497 8.55 15.33 29.47
C LEU A 497 8.23 14.53 28.20
N GLY A 498 8.06 13.21 28.34
CA GLY A 498 7.71 12.34 27.22
C GLY A 498 7.92 10.86 27.52
N GLY A 499 7.50 9.99 26.59
CA GLY A 499 7.56 8.55 26.69
C GLY A 499 6.39 7.92 27.45
N ILE A 500 6.58 6.69 27.90
CA ILE A 500 5.57 5.88 28.60
C ILE A 500 5.60 6.19 30.10
N LEU A 501 4.43 6.48 30.67
CA LEU A 501 4.23 6.66 32.11
C LEU A 501 3.75 5.35 32.73
N TYR A 502 4.60 4.72 33.56
CA TYR A 502 4.28 3.50 34.31
C TYR A 502 3.75 3.77 35.72
N GLU A 503 3.95 4.98 36.24
CA GLU A 503 3.57 5.41 37.59
C GLU A 503 2.77 6.72 37.51
N ASP A 504 1.94 6.98 38.53
CA ASP A 504 1.13 8.19 38.63
C ASP A 504 2.00 9.45 38.61
N LEU A 505 1.62 10.40 37.76
CA LEU A 505 2.36 11.64 37.59
C LEU A 505 1.46 12.84 37.90
N THR A 506 1.93 13.70 38.81
CA THR A 506 1.27 14.95 39.17
C THR A 506 2.12 16.13 38.68
N LEU A 507 1.56 16.92 37.75
CA LEU A 507 2.20 18.14 37.27
C LEU A 507 1.73 19.31 38.13
N ASN A 508 2.69 19.96 38.79
CA ASN A 508 2.46 21.13 39.64
C ASN A 508 2.83 22.43 38.91
N ASN A 509 2.24 23.56 39.30
CA ASN A 509 2.62 24.84 38.73
C ASN A 509 4.03 25.24 39.19
N ARG A 510 4.94 25.42 38.24
CA ARG A 510 6.36 25.78 38.47
C ARG A 510 6.73 27.17 37.97
N GLY A 511 5.75 27.98 37.55
CA GLY A 511 5.96 29.33 36.97
C GLY A 511 6.58 29.36 35.56
N ARG A 512 6.97 28.21 35.01
CA ARG A 512 7.50 28.03 33.65
C ARG A 512 6.75 26.90 32.92
N PRO A 513 6.62 26.96 31.58
CA PRO A 513 5.93 25.92 30.82
C PRO A 513 6.66 24.58 30.93
N TYR A 514 5.91 23.48 30.85
CA TYR A 514 6.45 22.13 30.64
C TYR A 514 6.65 21.90 29.14
N ILE A 515 7.84 21.46 28.74
CA ILE A 515 8.17 21.21 27.34
C ILE A 515 8.05 19.71 27.08
N VAL A 516 7.22 19.36 26.11
CA VAL A 516 6.96 17.98 25.70
C VAL A 516 7.68 17.75 24.36
N GLN A 517 8.74 16.93 24.38
CA GLN A 517 9.59 16.64 23.21
C GLN A 517 9.32 15.29 22.56
N SER A 518 8.59 14.39 23.22
CA SER A 518 8.11 13.13 22.66
C SER A 518 6.71 12.81 23.17
N ASP A 519 6.04 11.85 22.53
CA ASP A 519 4.67 11.49 22.89
C ASP A 519 4.55 11.03 24.34
N ILE A 520 3.49 11.49 25.00
CA ILE A 520 3.15 11.02 26.35
C ILE A 520 2.14 9.90 26.23
N THR A 521 2.48 8.71 26.73
CA THR A 521 1.54 7.59 26.82
C THR A 521 1.24 7.28 28.28
N VAL A 522 -0.01 7.50 28.70
CA VAL A 522 -0.49 7.16 30.04
C VAL A 522 -0.97 5.71 30.04
N MET A 523 -0.25 4.82 30.72
CA MET A 523 -0.59 3.39 30.75
C MET A 523 -1.91 3.09 31.48
N PRO A 524 -2.54 1.93 31.23
CA PRO A 524 -3.69 1.47 32.02
C PRO A 524 -3.39 1.51 33.52
N ASN A 525 -4.39 1.90 34.32
CA ASN A 525 -4.30 2.08 35.77
C ASN A 525 -3.36 3.20 36.26
N VAL A 526 -2.74 3.97 35.36
CA VAL A 526 -1.93 5.14 35.70
C VAL A 526 -2.77 6.41 35.54
N THR A 527 -2.59 7.36 36.45
CA THR A 527 -3.26 8.66 36.44
C THR A 527 -2.26 9.80 36.19
N LEU A 528 -2.51 10.57 35.13
CA LEU A 528 -1.85 11.86 34.88
C LEU A 528 -2.75 12.98 35.41
N THR A 529 -2.27 13.72 36.41
CA THR A 529 -3.00 14.86 37.01
C THR A 529 -2.31 16.17 36.66
N ILE A 530 -3.06 17.09 36.06
CA ILE A 530 -2.60 18.43 35.68
C ILE A 530 -3.35 19.46 36.52
N PHE A 531 -2.62 20.17 37.38
CA PHE A 531 -3.18 21.23 38.21
C PHE A 531 -3.48 22.53 37.43
N PRO A 532 -4.36 23.40 37.96
CA PRO A 532 -4.69 24.70 37.36
C PRO A 532 -3.49 25.62 37.11
N GLY A 533 -3.59 26.45 36.08
CA GLY A 533 -2.58 27.47 35.75
C GLY A 533 -1.29 26.92 35.10
N ILE A 534 -1.29 25.65 34.71
CA ILE A 534 -0.16 25.01 34.03
C ILE A 534 -0.21 25.28 32.53
N THR A 535 0.96 25.55 31.95
CA THR A 535 1.16 25.63 30.51
C THR A 535 2.00 24.46 30.03
N LEU A 536 1.51 23.71 29.05
CA LEU A 536 2.20 22.65 28.33
C LEU A 536 2.52 23.12 26.91
N GLU A 537 3.79 23.01 26.52
CA GLU A 537 4.27 23.35 25.19
C GLU A 537 4.75 22.10 24.46
N PHE A 538 4.11 21.79 23.34
CA PHE A 538 4.37 20.58 22.56
C PHE A 538 5.24 20.87 21.35
N ALA A 539 6.26 20.04 21.15
CA ALA A 539 6.98 20.03 19.89
C ALA A 539 6.06 19.54 18.74
N PRO A 540 6.38 19.85 17.48
CA PRO A 540 5.54 19.48 16.35
C PRO A 540 5.35 17.96 16.24
N ASN A 541 4.20 17.52 15.70
CA ASN A 541 3.85 16.11 15.49
C ASN A 541 3.73 15.22 16.75
N ILE A 542 3.74 15.81 17.95
CA ILE A 542 3.69 15.09 19.22
C ILE A 542 2.35 15.30 19.91
N GLY A 543 1.82 14.29 20.60
CA GLY A 543 0.55 14.34 21.31
C GLY A 543 0.50 13.54 22.60
N ILE A 544 -0.70 13.44 23.18
CA ILE A 544 -0.97 12.65 24.39
C ILE A 544 -1.88 11.48 24.02
N LEU A 545 -1.48 10.27 24.40
CA LEU A 545 -2.29 9.06 24.35
C LEU A 545 -2.63 8.62 25.77
N VAL A 546 -3.92 8.58 26.10
CA VAL A 546 -4.43 8.23 27.43
C VAL A 546 -5.11 6.86 27.37
N LEU A 547 -4.42 5.83 27.85
CA LEU A 547 -4.96 4.48 28.04
C LEU A 547 -5.43 4.25 29.48
N GLY A 548 -4.85 4.98 30.43
CA GLY A 548 -5.28 5.08 31.83
C GLY A 548 -6.27 6.22 32.05
N ARG A 549 -5.91 7.15 32.95
CA ARG A 549 -6.77 8.27 33.34
C ARG A 549 -6.06 9.61 33.25
N LEU A 550 -6.72 10.61 32.67
CA LEU A 550 -6.28 12.01 32.66
C LEU A 550 -7.24 12.88 33.49
N ILE A 551 -6.68 13.61 34.46
CA ILE A 551 -7.40 14.59 35.26
C ILE A 551 -6.80 15.97 34.97
N ALA A 552 -7.44 16.73 34.09
CA ALA A 552 -7.09 18.11 33.81
C ALA A 552 -8.26 19.01 34.23
N LYS A 553 -8.14 19.58 35.43
CA LYS A 553 -9.18 20.42 36.04
C LYS A 553 -8.60 21.79 36.37
N GLY A 554 -8.85 22.76 35.50
CA GLY A 554 -8.61 24.17 35.76
C GLY A 554 -9.79 24.84 36.48
N TYR A 555 -9.70 26.15 36.65
CA TYR A 555 -10.82 27.01 37.03
C TYR A 555 -10.74 28.32 36.26
N ALA A 556 -11.84 29.08 36.22
CA ALA A 556 -11.90 30.36 35.53
C ALA A 556 -10.79 31.31 36.03
N GLY A 557 -9.94 31.81 35.13
CA GLY A 557 -8.79 32.67 35.46
C GLY A 557 -7.48 31.90 35.74
N SER A 558 -7.52 30.58 35.86
CA SER A 558 -6.34 29.70 35.95
C SER A 558 -6.55 28.46 35.10
N GLU A 559 -6.89 28.68 33.83
CA GLU A 559 -7.10 27.58 32.88
C GLU A 559 -5.79 26.86 32.58
N ILE A 560 -5.90 25.58 32.24
CA ILE A 560 -4.76 24.80 31.73
C ILE A 560 -4.57 25.15 30.25
N VAL A 561 -3.36 25.52 29.85
CA VAL A 561 -3.06 25.91 28.46
C VAL A 561 -2.17 24.87 27.80
N MET A 562 -2.64 24.32 26.68
CA MET A 562 -1.88 23.40 25.83
C MET A 562 -1.67 24.06 24.46
N ARG A 563 -0.42 24.27 24.07
CA ARG A 563 -0.07 24.99 22.85
C ARG A 563 1.22 24.46 22.23
N PRO A 564 1.51 24.74 20.96
CA PRO A 564 2.81 24.42 20.39
C PRO A 564 3.94 25.24 21.04
N VAL A 565 5.17 24.71 20.99
CA VAL A 565 6.36 25.41 21.46
C VAL A 565 6.52 26.75 20.76
N SER A 566 6.56 27.82 21.55
CA SER A 566 6.77 29.18 21.07
C SER A 566 8.26 29.39 20.86
N GLY A 567 8.75 29.26 19.62
CA GLY A 567 10.17 29.36 19.32
C GLY A 567 10.75 30.74 19.66
N THR A 568 11.43 30.84 20.80
CA THR A 568 12.66 31.64 20.89
C THR A 568 13.76 30.85 20.18
N SER A 569 14.48 31.53 19.30
CA SER A 569 15.61 31.00 18.55
C SER A 569 16.70 30.48 19.49
N ALA A 570 16.77 29.17 19.69
CA ALA A 570 17.93 28.52 20.27
C ALA A 570 18.25 27.25 19.45
N ASN A 571 19.25 27.41 18.57
CA ASN A 571 19.94 26.38 17.78
C ASN A 571 19.22 25.72 16.59
N TYR A 572 18.15 26.33 16.06
CA TYR A 572 17.95 26.33 14.61
C TYR A 572 18.36 27.71 14.10
N LYS A 573 19.42 27.79 13.30
CA LYS A 573 19.68 28.98 12.48
C LYS A 573 18.59 29.05 11.39
N GLU A 574 17.38 29.43 11.79
CA GLU A 574 16.43 30.08 10.90
C GLU A 574 17.05 31.43 10.56
N SER A 575 17.78 31.49 9.46
CA SER A 575 17.99 32.76 8.79
C SER A 575 16.62 33.25 8.37
N SER A 576 16.10 34.22 9.13
CA SER A 576 15.02 35.11 8.72
C SER A 576 15.45 35.90 7.48
N ILE A 577 15.51 35.20 6.35
CA ILE A 577 15.51 35.82 5.05
C ILE A 577 14.09 36.32 4.90
N ARG A 578 13.88 37.61 5.20
CA ARG A 578 12.86 38.41 4.52
C ARG A 578 12.89 37.94 3.07
N ARG A 579 11.82 37.27 2.63
CA ARG A 579 11.54 37.06 1.22
C ARG A 579 11.34 38.45 0.61
N GLU A 580 12.44 39.17 0.39
CA GLU A 580 12.49 40.12 -0.69
C GLU A 580 12.05 39.33 -1.90
N LYS A 581 11.01 39.85 -2.54
CA LYS A 581 10.44 39.48 -3.82
C LYS A 581 11.60 39.41 -4.82
N ARG A 582 12.38 38.32 -4.78
CA ARG A 582 13.40 38.04 -5.78
C ARG A 582 12.60 37.80 -7.03
N GLU A 583 12.70 38.76 -7.95
CA GLU A 583 12.43 38.56 -9.36
C GLU A 583 12.97 37.17 -9.70
N MET A 584 12.05 36.21 -9.82
CA MET A 584 12.41 34.86 -10.20
C MET A 584 13.14 35.01 -11.51
N GLU A 585 14.41 34.60 -11.53
CA GLU A 585 15.06 34.25 -12.78
C GLU A 585 14.09 33.36 -13.54
N LYS A 586 13.52 33.94 -14.60
CA LYS A 586 12.78 33.25 -15.65
C LYS A 586 13.74 32.24 -16.30
N LEU A 587 14.03 31.15 -15.60
CA LEU A 587 14.31 29.91 -16.30
C LEU A 587 12.96 29.46 -16.83
N TYR A 588 12.77 29.62 -18.14
CA TYR A 588 11.72 28.96 -18.90
C TYR A 588 11.85 27.43 -18.74
N GLY A 589 11.41 26.90 -17.60
CA GLY A 589 10.80 25.58 -17.52
C GLY A 589 9.31 25.84 -17.65
N GLN A 590 8.69 25.34 -18.71
CA GLN A 590 7.25 25.49 -18.92
C GLN A 590 6.51 25.00 -17.66
N ASP A 591 5.63 25.83 -17.09
CA ASP A 591 4.74 25.39 -16.02
C ASP A 591 3.96 24.17 -16.53
N THR A 592 4.12 23.03 -15.85
CA THR A 592 3.49 21.76 -16.22
C THR A 592 2.03 21.69 -15.81
N ILE A 593 1.63 22.49 -14.81
CA ILE A 593 0.28 22.54 -14.27
C ILE A 593 -0.18 23.98 -13.98
N ARG A 594 -1.49 24.21 -14.01
CA ARG A 594 -2.12 25.47 -13.56
C ARG A 594 -3.54 25.28 -13.05
N LEU A 595 -4.02 26.25 -12.25
CA LEU A 595 -5.41 26.36 -11.82
C LEU A 595 -6.09 27.52 -12.55
N CYS A 596 -7.20 27.23 -13.24
CA CYS A 596 -7.87 28.22 -14.07
C CYS A 596 -9.38 28.29 -13.78
N LYS A 597 -9.89 29.48 -13.45
CA LYS A 597 -11.32 29.70 -13.14
C LYS A 597 -12.19 29.84 -14.38
N THR A 598 -11.74 30.66 -15.34
CA THR A 598 -12.46 31.05 -16.55
C THR A 598 -11.62 30.78 -17.79
N ARG A 599 -12.24 30.59 -18.96
CA ARG A 599 -11.60 30.25 -20.24
C ARG A 599 -10.36 31.08 -20.64
N GLY A 600 -10.29 32.36 -20.25
CA GLY A 600 -9.15 33.23 -20.57
C GLY A 600 -7.91 32.99 -19.70
N CYS A 601 -8.05 32.31 -18.57
CA CYS A 601 -7.03 32.17 -17.52
C CYS A 601 -6.24 33.48 -17.28
N GLU A 602 -6.91 34.64 -17.41
CA GLU A 602 -6.31 35.95 -17.17
C GLU A 602 -6.14 36.10 -15.66
N THR A 603 -4.98 35.68 -15.17
CA THR A 603 -4.51 36.08 -13.84
C THR A 603 -3.87 37.45 -13.99
N ASP A 604 -4.30 38.45 -13.22
CA ASP A 604 -3.48 39.63 -12.97
C ASP A 604 -2.06 39.15 -12.68
N GLU A 605 -1.07 39.61 -13.47
CA GLU A 605 0.29 39.07 -13.52
C GLU A 605 1.05 39.07 -12.18
N GLU A 606 0.45 39.58 -11.11
CA GLU A 606 1.01 39.64 -9.77
C GLU A 606 0.65 38.49 -8.82
N TYR A 607 -0.40 37.68 -9.08
CA TYR A 607 -0.82 36.62 -8.13
C TYR A 607 -1.23 35.30 -8.80
N ARG A 608 -0.56 34.20 -8.42
CA ARG A 608 -1.01 32.83 -8.74
C ARG A 608 -2.41 32.60 -8.14
N SER A 609 -3.35 32.12 -8.95
CA SER A 609 -4.69 31.76 -8.47
C SER A 609 -4.58 30.61 -7.45
N ASN A 610 -5.17 30.79 -6.28
CA ASN A 610 -5.20 29.77 -5.22
C ASN A 610 -6.37 28.79 -5.38
N GLU A 611 -7.26 29.02 -6.33
CA GLU A 611 -8.37 28.11 -6.63
C GLU A 611 -8.69 28.13 -8.14
N GLY A 612 -9.19 27.03 -8.68
CA GLY A 612 -9.58 26.91 -10.08
C GLY A 612 -9.67 25.46 -10.55
N PHE A 613 -10.10 25.28 -11.80
CA PHE A 613 -10.08 23.97 -12.44
C PHE A 613 -8.65 23.59 -12.85
N PHE A 614 -8.31 22.33 -12.62
CA PHE A 614 -6.97 21.80 -12.86
C PHE A 614 -6.71 21.57 -14.35
N GLU A 615 -5.62 22.17 -14.86
CA GLU A 615 -5.16 22.01 -16.22
C GLU A 615 -3.70 21.53 -16.25
N TYR A 616 -3.44 20.53 -17.09
CA TYR A 616 -2.11 19.97 -17.34
C TYR A 616 -1.59 20.39 -18.72
N PHE A 617 -0.31 20.75 -18.80
CA PHE A 617 0.32 21.18 -20.05
C PHE A 617 0.87 19.98 -20.82
N ASN A 618 0.33 19.70 -22.01
CA ASN A 618 0.86 18.67 -22.87
C ASN A 618 1.98 19.24 -23.77
N GLY A 619 3.23 18.86 -23.48
CA GLY A 619 4.41 19.32 -24.22
C GLY A 619 4.44 18.91 -25.70
N THR A 620 3.76 17.82 -26.08
CA THR A 620 3.72 17.33 -27.48
C THR A 620 2.73 18.13 -28.33
N THR A 621 1.57 18.49 -27.78
CA THR A 621 0.55 19.26 -28.50
C THR A 621 0.63 20.77 -28.24
N LEU A 622 1.46 21.20 -27.27
CA LEU A 622 1.58 22.58 -26.78
C LEU A 622 0.23 23.18 -26.34
N GLN A 623 -0.62 22.35 -25.73
CA GLN A 623 -1.97 22.73 -25.30
C GLN A 623 -2.19 22.43 -23.81
N TRP A 624 -2.94 23.31 -23.15
CA TRP A 624 -3.44 23.09 -21.79
C TRP A 624 -4.69 22.23 -21.83
N ILE A 625 -4.67 21.13 -21.09
CA ILE A 625 -5.72 20.11 -21.07
C ILE A 625 -6.41 20.12 -19.70
N PRO A 626 -7.72 20.38 -19.62
CA PRO A 626 -8.44 20.26 -18.37
C PRO A 626 -8.56 18.79 -17.96
N MET A 627 -8.45 18.54 -16.66
CA MET A 627 -8.39 17.19 -16.11
C MET A 627 -9.76 16.72 -15.62
N CYS A 628 -10.13 15.49 -16.01
CA CYS A 628 -11.45 14.89 -15.75
C CYS A 628 -11.30 13.48 -15.18
N ASP A 629 -10.26 13.25 -14.39
CA ASP A 629 -10.01 11.96 -13.75
C ASP A 629 -11.04 11.74 -12.63
N SER A 630 -11.99 10.84 -12.83
CA SER A 630 -12.98 10.48 -11.81
C SER A 630 -12.37 9.84 -10.56
N ARG A 631 -11.10 9.43 -10.62
CA ARG A 631 -10.33 8.89 -9.49
C ARG A 631 -9.30 9.86 -8.92
N PHE A 632 -9.45 11.14 -9.19
CA PHE A 632 -8.64 12.17 -8.54
C PHE A 632 -8.89 12.15 -7.02
N THR A 633 -7.84 12.29 -6.22
CA THR A 633 -7.89 12.16 -4.75
C THR A 633 -7.27 13.37 -4.05
N GLU A 634 -7.43 13.44 -2.72
CA GLU A 634 -6.83 14.47 -1.88
C GLU A 634 -5.30 14.47 -1.99
N ARG A 635 -4.68 13.31 -2.15
CA ARG A 635 -3.21 13.17 -2.31
C ARG A 635 -2.72 13.82 -3.59
N ASN A 636 -3.48 13.71 -4.68
CA ASN A 636 -3.16 14.40 -5.93
C ASN A 636 -3.29 15.93 -5.75
N ALA A 637 -4.35 16.39 -5.07
CA ALA A 637 -4.53 17.81 -4.75
C ALA A 637 -3.39 18.38 -3.90
N GLN A 638 -2.89 17.61 -2.92
CA GLN A 638 -1.74 17.97 -2.08
C GLN A 638 -0.49 18.25 -2.92
N VAL A 639 -0.17 17.38 -3.89
CA VAL A 639 1.00 17.57 -4.77
C VAL A 639 0.82 18.79 -5.68
N VAL A 640 -0.39 18.98 -6.24
CA VAL A 640 -0.69 20.16 -7.07
C VAL A 640 -0.52 21.46 -6.28
N CYS A 641 -1.07 21.53 -5.07
CA CYS A 641 -0.91 22.71 -4.21
C CYS A 641 0.56 22.95 -3.84
N ARG A 642 1.33 21.88 -3.56
CA ARG A 642 2.76 21.97 -3.26
C ARG A 642 3.56 22.50 -4.45
N GLU A 643 3.33 21.98 -5.66
CA GLU A 643 4.02 22.42 -6.89
C GLU A 643 3.73 23.90 -7.21
N LEU A 644 2.50 24.36 -6.93
CA LEU A 644 2.11 25.76 -7.09
C LEU A 644 2.67 26.70 -5.98
N GLY A 645 3.28 26.15 -4.93
CA GLY A 645 3.88 26.90 -3.82
C GLY A 645 2.92 27.23 -2.67
N PHE A 646 1.74 26.59 -2.63
CA PHE A 646 0.78 26.67 -1.53
C PHE A 646 1.01 25.56 -0.50
N ASP A 647 0.40 25.69 0.68
CA ASP A 647 0.45 24.66 1.73
C ASP A 647 -0.40 23.44 1.31
N PRO A 648 0.18 22.23 1.22
CA PRO A 648 -0.56 21.02 0.88
C PRO A 648 -1.55 20.59 1.98
N MET A 649 -1.40 21.02 3.23
CA MET A 649 -2.17 20.47 4.37
C MET A 649 -3.69 20.65 4.23
N ASN A 650 -4.12 21.76 3.63
CA ASN A 650 -5.53 22.08 3.42
C ASN A 650 -5.91 22.18 1.94
N ALA A 651 -5.41 21.24 1.13
CA ALA A 651 -5.88 21.07 -0.23
C ALA A 651 -7.31 20.53 -0.22
N PHE A 652 -8.23 21.27 -0.84
CA PHE A 652 -9.61 20.84 -1.10
C PHE A 652 -9.76 20.57 -2.59
N PHE A 653 -10.51 19.52 -2.94
CA PHE A 653 -10.88 19.26 -4.32
C PHE A 653 -12.35 18.85 -4.40
N ASP A 654 -12.97 19.08 -5.54
CA ASP A 654 -14.31 18.62 -5.86
C ASP A 654 -14.46 18.50 -7.39
N PHE A 655 -15.55 17.86 -7.82
CA PHE A 655 -15.88 17.63 -9.22
C PHE A 655 -17.05 18.51 -9.65
N GLY A 656 -16.90 19.25 -10.75
CA GLY A 656 -18.01 20.04 -11.28
C GLY A 656 -17.89 20.36 -12.77
N ASP A 657 -19.00 20.80 -13.33
CA ASP A 657 -19.09 21.11 -14.75
C ASP A 657 -18.50 22.50 -15.04
N ARG A 658 -17.80 22.63 -16.16
CA ARG A 658 -17.34 23.92 -16.66
C ARG A 658 -18.39 24.53 -17.58
N ILE A 659 -19.05 25.58 -17.12
CA ILE A 659 -20.05 26.32 -17.91
C ILE A 659 -19.44 26.88 -19.22
N ASP A 660 -18.13 27.15 -19.23
CA ASP A 660 -17.39 27.64 -20.41
C ASP A 660 -17.30 26.63 -21.56
N PHE A 661 -17.44 25.33 -21.28
CA PHE A 661 -17.44 24.26 -22.29
C PHE A 661 -18.87 23.89 -22.67
N HIS A 662 -19.22 24.15 -23.92
CA HIS A 662 -20.53 23.81 -24.48
C HIS A 662 -20.36 23.06 -25.80
N SER A 663 -21.43 22.42 -26.27
CA SER A 663 -21.44 21.62 -27.51
C SER A 663 -20.89 22.36 -28.75
N ASN A 664 -21.11 23.68 -28.81
CA ASN A 664 -20.65 24.55 -29.92
C ASN A 664 -19.24 25.15 -29.70
N SER A 665 -18.51 24.78 -28.65
CA SER A 665 -17.16 25.30 -28.39
C SER A 665 -16.14 24.66 -29.34
N LEU A 666 -15.35 25.49 -30.04
CA LEU A 666 -14.34 25.04 -31.02
C LEU A 666 -13.12 24.34 -30.38
N THR A 667 -12.94 24.45 -29.06
CA THR A 667 -11.85 23.83 -28.30
C THR A 667 -12.20 22.40 -27.95
N ARG A 668 -11.94 21.49 -28.90
CA ARG A 668 -12.22 20.05 -28.82
C ARG A 668 -11.02 19.30 -28.23
N ILE A 669 -10.80 19.39 -26.92
CA ILE A 669 -9.79 18.58 -26.24
C ILE A 669 -10.43 17.25 -25.88
N TRP A 670 -10.13 16.20 -26.66
CA TRP A 670 -10.78 14.90 -26.54
C TRP A 670 -10.07 13.95 -25.59
N THR A 671 -8.82 14.22 -25.23
CA THR A 671 -7.99 13.24 -24.51
C THR A 671 -7.04 13.93 -23.55
N TRP A 672 -6.85 13.33 -22.38
CA TRP A 672 -5.88 13.79 -21.38
C TRP A 672 -4.80 12.71 -21.13
N PRO A 673 -3.69 13.05 -20.44
CA PRO A 673 -2.61 12.11 -20.13
C PRO A 673 -3.06 10.87 -19.34
N GLU A 674 -2.15 9.95 -19.05
CA GLU A 674 -2.47 8.83 -18.16
C GLU A 674 -2.72 9.35 -16.72
N PRO A 675 -3.75 8.84 -16.00
CA PRO A 675 -3.97 9.13 -14.58
C PRO A 675 -2.73 8.88 -13.76
N LEU A 676 -2.45 9.80 -12.83
CA LEU A 676 -1.35 9.69 -11.89
C LEU A 676 -1.88 9.43 -10.48
N GLN A 677 -1.11 8.67 -9.72
CA GLN A 677 -1.45 8.18 -8.39
C GLN A 677 -0.39 8.65 -7.39
N CYS A 678 -0.52 9.87 -6.88
CA CYS A 678 0.44 10.46 -5.96
C CYS A 678 0.29 9.93 -4.52
N LYS A 679 1.41 9.82 -3.79
CA LYS A 679 1.43 9.60 -2.34
C LYS A 679 1.11 10.87 -1.53
N GLY A 680 1.24 12.04 -2.15
CA GLY A 680 1.07 13.33 -1.48
C GLY A 680 2.37 13.92 -0.94
N THR A 681 3.53 13.28 -1.17
CA THR A 681 4.87 13.72 -0.72
C THR A 681 5.79 14.14 -1.87
N GLU A 682 5.33 13.96 -3.10
CA GLU A 682 6.04 14.33 -4.31
C GLU A 682 6.16 15.86 -4.47
N ASN A 683 7.23 16.33 -5.10
CA ASN A 683 7.47 17.75 -5.34
C ASN A 683 6.78 18.26 -6.61
N LYS A 684 6.56 17.38 -7.58
CA LYS A 684 5.91 17.65 -8.86
C LYS A 684 4.86 16.59 -9.14
N TYR A 685 3.80 16.96 -9.84
CA TYR A 685 2.74 16.04 -10.25
C TYR A 685 3.28 14.94 -11.18
N GLU A 686 4.25 15.25 -12.03
CA GLU A 686 4.88 14.29 -12.96
C GLU A 686 5.77 13.24 -12.28
N ASP A 687 6.21 13.48 -11.04
CA ASP A 687 6.97 12.49 -10.27
C ASP A 687 6.07 11.37 -9.71
N CYS A 688 4.75 11.55 -9.77
CA CYS A 688 3.80 10.56 -9.30
C CYS A 688 3.74 9.34 -10.25
N PRO A 689 3.62 8.12 -9.70
CA PRO A 689 3.51 6.94 -10.53
C PRO A 689 2.21 6.96 -11.34
N ILE A 690 2.29 6.38 -12.53
CA ILE A 690 1.12 6.16 -13.38
C ILE A 690 0.18 5.19 -12.66
N ARG A 691 -1.13 5.46 -12.73
CA ARG A 691 -2.16 4.59 -12.18
C ARG A 691 -2.37 3.39 -13.11
N LEU A 692 -1.88 2.22 -12.69
CA LEU A 692 -1.84 0.97 -13.49
C LEU A 692 -3.05 0.04 -13.29
N ASN A 693 -4.22 0.59 -12.97
CA ASN A 693 -5.47 -0.17 -12.84
C ASN A 693 -6.53 0.34 -13.83
N GLY A 694 -6.94 -0.47 -14.81
CA GLY A 694 -8.10 -0.11 -15.64
C GLY A 694 -7.83 0.40 -17.06
N GLN A 695 -6.60 0.38 -17.58
CA GLN A 695 -6.29 0.94 -18.92
C GLN A 695 -6.24 -0.13 -20.02
N GLN A 696 -7.33 -0.28 -20.79
CA GLN A 696 -7.32 -1.12 -21.98
C GLN A 696 -6.31 -0.57 -23.00
N TYR A 697 -5.53 -1.45 -23.62
CA TYR A 697 -4.63 -1.09 -24.72
C TYR A 697 -5.39 -0.29 -25.79
N GLY A 698 -4.87 0.87 -26.19
CA GLY A 698 -5.52 1.75 -27.16
C GLY A 698 -6.67 2.62 -26.63
N HIS A 699 -7.10 2.45 -25.37
CA HIS A 699 -8.10 3.32 -24.76
C HIS A 699 -7.46 4.64 -24.32
N ARG A 700 -7.73 5.72 -25.08
CA ARG A 700 -7.35 7.08 -24.68
C ARG A 700 -8.40 7.61 -23.71
N HIS A 701 -7.97 8.09 -22.54
CA HIS A 701 -8.87 8.72 -21.57
C HIS A 701 -9.52 9.94 -22.20
N LYS A 702 -10.85 9.91 -22.37
CA LYS A 702 -11.60 11.01 -22.98
C LYS A 702 -12.20 11.90 -21.92
N CYS A 703 -12.17 13.22 -22.16
CA CYS A 703 -12.98 14.16 -21.41
C CYS A 703 -13.98 14.82 -22.37
N GLU A 704 -15.26 14.58 -22.13
CA GLU A 704 -16.34 15.21 -22.88
C GLU A 704 -16.66 16.59 -22.30
N TRP A 705 -17.33 17.45 -23.06
CA TRP A 705 -17.65 18.82 -22.64
C TRP A 705 -18.57 18.88 -21.41
N ASN A 706 -19.39 17.85 -21.20
CA ASN A 706 -20.29 17.67 -20.05
C ASN A 706 -19.72 16.71 -18.99
N SER A 707 -18.42 16.39 -19.07
CA SER A 707 -17.75 15.63 -18.01
C SER A 707 -17.54 16.50 -16.77
N LYS A 708 -17.44 15.85 -15.61
CA LYS A 708 -17.09 16.54 -14.38
C LYS A 708 -15.59 16.81 -14.34
N PHE A 709 -15.21 18.07 -14.26
CA PHE A 709 -13.81 18.52 -14.20
C PHE A 709 -13.34 18.64 -12.76
N VAL A 710 -12.04 18.45 -12.54
CA VAL A 710 -11.42 18.58 -11.22
C VAL A 710 -11.24 20.06 -10.88
N PHE A 711 -11.87 20.50 -9.78
CA PHE A 711 -11.68 21.79 -9.16
C PHE A 711 -10.79 21.64 -7.92
N ILE A 712 -9.80 22.52 -7.76
CA ILE A 712 -8.87 22.50 -6.62
C ILE A 712 -8.85 23.87 -5.97
N HIS A 713 -8.89 23.88 -4.63
CA HIS A 713 -8.64 25.05 -3.81
C HIS A 713 -7.46 24.76 -2.88
N CYS A 714 -6.42 25.58 -2.99
CA CYS A 714 -5.27 25.60 -2.11
C CYS A 714 -5.40 26.77 -1.14
N ASP A 715 -5.19 26.51 0.15
CA ASP A 715 -5.19 27.56 1.15
C ASP A 715 -3.95 28.45 1.01
N ARG A 716 -4.08 29.74 1.30
CA ARG A 716 -2.92 30.66 1.22
C ARG A 716 -2.01 30.41 2.41
N ASN A 717 -0.69 30.54 2.19
CA ASN A 717 0.33 30.53 3.24
C ASN A 717 0.08 31.71 4.20
N VAL A 718 -0.80 31.50 5.17
CA VAL A 718 -0.84 32.32 6.38
C VAL A 718 0.30 31.79 7.25
N ASP A 719 1.09 32.66 7.86
CA ASP A 719 2.10 32.30 8.88
C ASP A 719 1.40 31.51 9.99
N ARG A 720 1.34 30.18 9.83
CA ARG A 720 0.56 29.29 10.70
C ARG A 720 1.42 28.81 11.86
N PRO A 721 0.83 28.66 13.05
CA PRO A 721 1.50 28.05 14.18
C PRO A 721 1.92 26.62 13.83
N LYS A 722 3.09 26.18 14.33
CA LYS A 722 3.47 24.77 14.25
C LYS A 722 2.39 23.93 14.93
N TYR A 723 1.87 22.90 14.26
CA TYR A 723 0.81 22.07 14.84
C TYR A 723 1.37 20.94 15.71
N TRP A 724 0.67 20.63 16.80
CA TRP A 724 0.92 19.42 17.61
C TRP A 724 -0.27 18.44 17.48
N GLY A 725 -0.16 17.25 18.05
CA GLY A 725 -1.06 16.13 17.77
C GLY A 725 -2.46 16.20 18.38
N GLY A 726 -2.60 16.77 19.58
CA GLY A 726 -3.83 16.73 20.36
C GLY A 726 -3.83 15.63 21.44
N ILE A 727 -5.00 15.41 22.03
CA ILE A 727 -5.24 14.45 23.13
C ILE A 727 -6.12 13.33 22.61
N ARG A 728 -5.68 12.07 22.79
CA ARG A 728 -6.43 10.88 22.38
C ARG A 728 -6.73 9.99 23.58
N PHE A 729 -8.00 9.62 23.75
CA PHE A 729 -8.47 8.65 24.73
C PHE A 729 -8.82 7.35 24.01
N ALA A 730 -8.23 6.24 24.44
CA ALA A 730 -8.43 4.94 23.81
C ALA A 730 -8.20 3.81 24.82
N ASP A 731 -8.62 2.59 24.49
CA ASP A 731 -8.25 1.40 25.25
C ASP A 731 -6.89 0.84 24.81
N ALA A 732 -6.22 0.15 25.73
CA ALA A 732 -4.94 -0.51 25.44
C ALA A 732 -5.09 -1.79 24.60
N GLU A 733 -6.29 -2.37 24.61
CA GLU A 733 -6.64 -3.58 23.86
C GLU A 733 -7.79 -3.30 22.88
N PHE A 734 -7.99 -4.20 21.90
CA PHE A 734 -9.06 -4.05 20.92
C PHE A 734 -10.45 -4.37 21.48
N GLU A 735 -10.52 -5.22 22.52
CA GLU A 735 -11.76 -5.55 23.19
C GLU A 735 -11.91 -4.76 24.48
N GLN A 736 -13.13 -4.27 24.68
CA GLN A 736 -13.52 -3.59 25.92
C GLN A 736 -13.62 -4.61 27.05
N HIS A 737 -13.10 -4.25 28.23
CA HIS A 737 -13.36 -5.00 29.46
C HIS A 737 -14.79 -4.70 29.95
N LEU A 738 -15.79 -5.18 29.21
CA LEU A 738 -17.21 -5.00 29.48
C LEU A 738 -17.67 -5.61 30.82
N TYR A 739 -16.82 -6.35 31.51
CA TYR A 739 -17.12 -6.97 32.80
C TYR A 739 -16.79 -6.09 34.02
N ASN A 740 -15.97 -5.05 33.88
CA ASN A 740 -15.41 -4.31 35.03
C ASN A 740 -16.48 -3.72 35.97
N HIS A 741 -17.58 -3.20 35.42
CA HIS A 741 -18.67 -2.61 36.20
C HIS A 741 -19.54 -3.64 36.95
N ARG A 742 -19.33 -4.94 36.72
CA ARG A 742 -20.02 -6.05 37.41
C ARG A 742 -19.12 -6.81 38.38
N ILE A 743 -17.82 -6.50 38.43
CA ILE A 743 -16.91 -7.07 39.42
C ILE A 743 -17.19 -6.37 40.75
N HIS A 744 -17.82 -7.11 41.66
CA HIS A 744 -18.03 -6.68 43.02
C HIS A 744 -16.72 -6.83 43.80
N ASP A 745 -16.16 -5.72 44.27
CA ASP A 745 -15.02 -5.76 45.17
C ASP A 745 -15.48 -6.35 46.51
N ILE A 746 -14.93 -7.51 46.87
CA ILE A 746 -15.24 -8.27 48.09
C ILE A 746 -14.92 -7.46 49.35
N HIS A 747 -13.96 -6.53 49.30
CA HIS A 747 -13.56 -5.73 50.45
C HIS A 747 -14.34 -4.42 50.59
N THR A 748 -14.63 -3.73 49.50
CA THR A 748 -15.34 -2.43 49.55
C THR A 748 -16.84 -2.55 49.38
N HIS A 749 -17.36 -3.72 48.99
CA HIS A 749 -18.77 -3.92 48.63
C HIS A 749 -19.29 -2.93 47.57
N THR A 750 -18.38 -2.36 46.78
CA THR A 750 -18.69 -1.49 45.66
C THR A 750 -18.37 -2.20 44.36
N THR A 751 -19.12 -1.89 43.30
CA THR A 751 -18.71 -2.27 41.95
C THR A 751 -17.49 -1.43 41.57
N LEU A 752 -16.49 -2.05 40.93
CA LEU A 752 -15.33 -1.35 40.39
C LEU A 752 -15.80 -0.24 39.42
N GLN A 753 -15.86 1.00 39.91
CA GLN A 753 -16.16 2.17 39.07
C GLN A 753 -14.89 2.57 38.34
N THR A 754 -14.84 2.32 37.03
CA THR A 754 -13.83 2.91 36.16
C THR A 754 -14.12 4.41 36.05
N TYR A 755 -13.38 5.23 36.77
CA TYR A 755 -13.51 6.67 36.66
C TYR A 755 -12.98 7.16 35.30
N GLU A 756 -13.86 7.77 34.52
CA GLU A 756 -13.52 8.37 33.23
C GLU A 756 -12.57 9.58 33.39
N SER A 757 -11.89 9.91 32.29
CA SER A 757 -11.04 11.10 32.19
C SER A 757 -11.86 12.40 32.20
N THR A 758 -11.28 13.49 32.69
CA THR A 758 -11.98 14.78 32.83
C THR A 758 -11.14 15.94 32.26
N LEU A 759 -11.76 16.73 31.39
CA LEU A 759 -11.25 17.98 30.83
C LEU A 759 -12.19 19.13 31.24
N GLU A 760 -11.76 19.96 32.19
CA GLU A 760 -12.51 21.10 32.71
C GLU A 760 -11.63 22.36 32.70
N TYR A 761 -12.10 23.45 32.07
CA TYR A 761 -11.35 24.71 31.94
C TYR A 761 -9.96 24.53 31.29
N VAL A 762 -9.94 23.96 30.09
CA VAL A 762 -8.72 23.70 29.29
C VAL A 762 -8.76 24.48 27.99
N LYS A 763 -7.64 25.11 27.64
CA LYS A 763 -7.42 25.84 26.38
C LYS A 763 -6.45 25.07 25.51
N ILE A 764 -6.89 24.67 24.32
CA ILE A 764 -6.11 23.89 23.34
C ILE A 764 -5.93 24.75 22.09
N TYR A 765 -4.68 25.06 21.77
CA TYR A 765 -4.31 25.89 20.62
C TYR A 765 -3.39 25.14 19.67
N GLY A 766 -3.61 25.28 18.36
CA GLY A 766 -2.69 24.80 17.33
C GLY A 766 -2.48 23.28 17.35
N ALA A 767 -3.50 22.50 17.71
CA ALA A 767 -3.46 21.04 17.58
C ALA A 767 -3.81 20.62 16.14
N GLY A 768 -3.76 19.33 15.83
CA GLY A 768 -4.36 18.79 14.60
C GLY A 768 -3.46 17.97 13.69
N ILE A 769 -2.15 17.86 14.01
CA ILE A 769 -1.20 17.06 13.23
C ILE A 769 -0.39 16.17 14.17
N LEU A 770 -0.57 14.87 14.06
CA LEU A 770 0.14 13.85 14.83
C LEU A 770 0.89 12.95 13.85
N HIS A 771 2.19 12.77 14.04
CA HIS A 771 3.02 11.88 13.20
C HIS A 771 2.92 12.14 11.69
N ASN A 772 2.91 13.43 11.28
CA ASN A 772 2.71 13.87 9.89
C ASN A 772 1.34 13.53 9.28
N GLU A 773 0.36 13.13 10.09
CA GLU A 773 -1.01 12.85 9.65
C GLU A 773 -2.01 13.76 10.40
N LYS A 774 -3.17 13.96 9.77
CA LYS A 774 -4.27 14.73 10.37
C LYS A 774 -4.83 13.98 11.59
N SER A 775 -4.88 14.65 12.72
CA SER A 775 -5.40 14.15 14.00
C SER A 775 -6.35 15.17 14.59
N SER A 776 -7.36 14.74 15.34
CA SER A 776 -8.31 15.66 15.99
C SER A 776 -7.69 16.30 17.24
N ALA A 777 -8.08 17.52 17.61
CA ALA A 777 -7.51 18.18 18.79
C ALA A 777 -7.86 17.44 20.10
N VAL A 778 -9.10 16.98 20.21
CA VAL A 778 -9.54 16.00 21.21
C VAL A 778 -10.21 14.84 20.50
N GLN A 779 -9.64 13.65 20.64
CA GLN A 779 -10.17 12.42 20.07
C GLN A 779 -10.52 11.43 21.19
N SER A 780 -11.69 10.83 21.13
CA SER A 780 -12.07 9.72 22.02
C SER A 780 -12.56 8.54 21.20
N ILE A 781 -11.96 7.39 21.42
CA ILE A 781 -12.36 6.13 20.81
C ILE A 781 -12.85 5.24 21.94
N ILE A 782 -14.12 4.81 21.87
CA ILE A 782 -14.79 3.96 22.88
C ILE A 782 -15.02 4.65 24.23
N ARG A 783 -14.00 5.32 24.77
CA ARG A 783 -14.02 6.05 26.03
C ARG A 783 -14.96 7.25 25.99
N SER A 784 -15.43 7.63 27.18
CA SER A 784 -16.40 8.70 27.35
C SER A 784 -15.90 9.76 28.34
N PRO A 785 -14.90 10.58 27.98
CA PRO A 785 -14.37 11.63 28.84
C PRO A 785 -15.34 12.80 29.03
N LYS A 786 -15.36 13.39 30.22
CA LYS A 786 -16.17 14.58 30.52
C LYS A 786 -15.47 15.84 29.97
N ILE A 787 -16.11 16.59 29.06
CA ILE A 787 -15.53 17.77 28.39
C ILE A 787 -16.40 19.01 28.66
N GLN A 788 -15.92 19.90 29.54
CA GLN A 788 -16.66 21.10 29.93
C GLN A 788 -15.76 22.34 29.95
N TYR A 789 -16.28 23.47 29.47
CA TYR A 789 -15.54 24.73 29.42
C TYR A 789 -14.19 24.60 28.68
N VAL A 790 -14.14 23.80 27.61
CA VAL A 790 -12.93 23.62 26.79
C VAL A 790 -12.97 24.59 25.61
N GLU A 791 -11.88 25.33 25.41
CA GLU A 791 -11.68 26.21 24.25
C GLU A 791 -10.68 25.56 23.30
N ILE A 792 -11.10 25.27 22.07
CA ILE A 792 -10.26 24.73 20.98
C ILE A 792 -10.20 25.78 19.88
N LYS A 793 -8.97 26.14 19.49
CA LYS A 793 -8.75 27.10 18.40
C LYS A 793 -7.59 26.71 17.49
N ASP A 794 -7.76 27.00 16.20
CA ASP A 794 -6.76 26.80 15.14
C ASP A 794 -6.33 25.31 15.00
N SER A 795 -7.26 24.35 15.05
CA SER A 795 -6.96 22.94 14.78
C SER A 795 -6.75 22.68 13.28
N ALA A 796 -5.71 21.92 12.92
CA ALA A 796 -5.44 21.53 11.54
C ALA A 796 -6.42 20.47 10.96
N PHE A 797 -7.25 19.86 11.81
CA PHE A 797 -8.29 18.90 11.42
C PHE A 797 -9.57 19.16 12.22
N HIS A 798 -10.18 18.14 12.85
CA HIS A 798 -11.37 18.30 13.68
C HIS A 798 -11.04 18.94 15.03
N GLY A 799 -12.05 19.61 15.62
CA GLY A 799 -11.99 20.12 16.98
C GLY A 799 -12.15 18.98 17.99
N ILE A 800 -13.38 18.48 18.14
CA ILE A 800 -13.72 17.34 19.00
C ILE A 800 -14.20 16.19 18.12
N ASP A 801 -13.64 14.99 18.31
CA ASP A 801 -13.93 13.80 17.53
C ASP A 801 -14.20 12.61 18.46
N LEU A 802 -15.44 12.10 18.44
CA LEU A 802 -15.90 11.02 19.32
C LEU A 802 -16.34 9.83 18.46
N ILE A 803 -15.64 8.69 18.61
CA ILE A 803 -15.88 7.47 17.85
C ILE A 803 -16.36 6.37 18.81
N SER A 804 -17.60 5.93 18.60
CA SER A 804 -18.33 4.90 19.34
C SER A 804 -18.27 5.05 20.87
N PRO A 805 -18.70 6.20 21.44
CA PRO A 805 -18.71 6.38 22.90
C PRO A 805 -19.60 5.35 23.60
N SER A 806 -19.09 4.63 24.60
CA SER A 806 -19.83 3.56 25.28
C SER A 806 -20.78 4.07 26.37
N ASN A 807 -20.48 5.24 26.97
CA ASN A 807 -21.22 5.82 28.09
C ASN A 807 -21.78 7.21 27.73
N THR A 808 -22.62 7.76 28.61
CA THR A 808 -23.22 9.10 28.46
C THR A 808 -22.17 10.18 28.25
N MET A 809 -22.36 11.00 27.23
CA MET A 809 -21.45 12.07 26.85
C MET A 809 -22.01 13.45 27.18
N ASN A 810 -21.19 14.28 27.83
CA ASN A 810 -21.55 15.63 28.23
C ASN A 810 -20.53 16.63 27.66
N LEU A 811 -20.93 17.35 26.62
CA LEU A 811 -20.22 18.46 25.99
C LEU A 811 -20.91 19.78 26.37
N LEU A 812 -20.47 20.41 27.46
CA LEU A 812 -21.13 21.62 28.00
C LEU A 812 -20.23 22.84 27.92
N HIS A 813 -20.77 23.98 27.47
CA HIS A 813 -20.08 25.28 27.47
C HIS A 813 -18.73 25.28 26.73
N ASN A 814 -18.60 24.48 25.67
CA ASN A 814 -17.35 24.39 24.89
C ASN A 814 -17.30 25.46 23.80
N LYS A 815 -16.10 25.91 23.44
CA LYS A 815 -15.88 26.91 22.39
C LYS A 815 -14.91 26.35 21.35
N VAL A 816 -15.38 26.12 20.13
CA VAL A 816 -14.62 25.45 19.06
C VAL A 816 -14.58 26.34 17.83
N GLN A 817 -13.43 26.96 17.57
CA GLN A 817 -13.31 28.04 16.58
C GLN A 817 -12.12 27.89 15.64
N ASP A 818 -12.26 28.40 14.41
CA ASP A 818 -11.17 28.53 13.42
C ASP A 818 -10.44 27.21 13.07
N ASN A 819 -11.12 26.06 13.14
CA ASN A 819 -10.52 24.77 12.76
C ASN A 819 -10.65 24.51 11.25
N LEU A 820 -9.72 23.74 10.67
CA LEU A 820 -9.77 23.44 9.23
C LEU A 820 -10.78 22.33 8.87
N GLY A 821 -11.03 21.39 9.77
CA GLY A 821 -12.02 20.32 9.61
C GLY A 821 -13.38 20.66 10.24
N VAL A 822 -14.13 19.62 10.62
CA VAL A 822 -15.38 19.70 11.40
C VAL A 822 -15.15 20.23 12.82
N GLY A 823 -16.07 21.05 13.33
CA GLY A 823 -16.04 21.51 14.73
C GLY A 823 -16.19 20.37 15.73
N VAL A 824 -17.34 19.69 15.71
CA VAL A 824 -17.63 18.51 16.54
C VAL A 824 -18.10 17.35 15.65
N ASN A 825 -17.37 16.25 15.66
CA ASN A 825 -17.69 15.00 14.96
C ASN A 825 -18.05 13.92 15.98
N ILE A 826 -19.19 13.26 15.81
CA ILE A 826 -19.64 12.16 16.66
C ILE A 826 -20.14 11.03 15.77
N LEU A 827 -19.44 9.90 15.81
CA LEU A 827 -19.79 8.67 15.12
C LEU A 827 -20.19 7.61 16.14
N ASN A 828 -21.47 7.29 16.25
CA ASN A 828 -21.98 6.30 17.20
C ASN A 828 -22.22 4.94 16.53
N LEU A 829 -21.52 3.90 17.02
CA LEU A 829 -21.52 2.56 16.44
C LEU A 829 -21.95 1.51 17.48
N SER A 830 -23.21 1.56 17.90
CA SER A 830 -23.70 0.68 18.97
C SER A 830 -23.81 -0.78 18.55
N GLY A 831 -24.00 -1.08 17.25
CA GLY A 831 -24.16 -2.43 16.74
C GLY A 831 -25.57 -3.00 16.99
N GLU A 832 -25.75 -4.30 16.88
CA GLU A 832 -27.04 -4.94 17.15
C GLU A 832 -26.89 -6.28 17.88
N GLY A 833 -27.76 -6.53 18.87
CA GLY A 833 -27.72 -7.74 19.70
C GLY A 833 -28.53 -8.90 19.13
N ARG A 834 -29.24 -8.68 18.01
CA ARG A 834 -30.08 -9.68 17.36
C ARG A 834 -29.31 -10.50 16.34
N GLU A 835 -29.58 -11.80 16.33
CA GLU A 835 -29.07 -12.77 15.35
C GLU A 835 -30.04 -12.95 14.19
N ALA A 836 -30.56 -11.87 13.62
CA ALA A 836 -31.36 -11.93 12.39
C ALA A 836 -30.44 -12.09 11.15
N GLU A 837 -30.98 -12.55 10.02
CA GLU A 837 -30.22 -12.66 8.75
C GLU A 837 -29.88 -11.30 8.15
N GLU A 838 -30.74 -10.31 8.38
CA GLU A 838 -30.56 -8.93 7.96
C GLU A 838 -30.53 -7.99 9.17
N SER A 839 -29.71 -6.94 9.06
CA SER A 839 -29.58 -5.91 10.09
C SER A 839 -30.82 -5.00 10.14
N SER A 840 -31.18 -4.55 11.34
CA SER A 840 -32.31 -3.65 11.58
C SER A 840 -32.08 -2.21 11.11
N PHE A 841 -30.87 -1.87 10.69
CA PHE A 841 -30.44 -0.55 10.24
C PHE A 841 -29.68 -0.66 8.91
N SER A 842 -29.50 0.48 8.25
CA SER A 842 -28.68 0.58 7.04
C SER A 842 -27.27 1.01 7.42
N PRO A 843 -26.21 0.37 6.88
CA PRO A 843 -24.86 0.85 7.07
C PRO A 843 -24.73 2.32 6.66
N LEU A 844 -24.01 3.11 7.45
CA LEU A 844 -23.67 4.50 7.11
C LEU A 844 -22.83 4.54 5.82
N LYS A 845 -22.83 5.66 5.11
CA LYS A 845 -22.06 5.85 3.87
C LYS A 845 -20.75 6.60 4.13
N ASP A 846 -20.82 7.90 4.41
CA ASP A 846 -19.64 8.78 4.46
C ASP A 846 -18.69 8.50 5.65
N LEU A 847 -17.37 8.38 5.39
CA LEU A 847 -16.35 8.06 6.40
C LEU A 847 -15.50 9.27 6.81
N HIS A 848 -15.84 9.86 7.95
CA HIS A 848 -15.12 11.02 8.51
C HIS A 848 -14.24 10.64 9.72
N ILE A 849 -13.36 9.64 9.56
CA ILE A 849 -12.40 9.23 10.61
C ILE A 849 -10.94 9.53 10.22
N PRO A 850 -10.03 9.79 11.17
CA PRO A 850 -8.58 9.80 10.93
C PRO A 850 -8.02 8.46 10.41
N TYR A 851 -6.82 8.47 9.81
CA TYR A 851 -6.17 7.27 9.26
C TYR A 851 -5.64 6.30 10.33
N ASN A 852 -5.09 6.81 11.44
CA ASN A 852 -4.55 5.98 12.51
C ASN A 852 -5.43 6.09 13.76
N LEU A 853 -6.27 5.09 13.99
CA LEU A 853 -7.11 4.99 15.19
C LEU A 853 -6.53 3.95 16.14
N PHE A 854 -6.01 4.41 17.28
CA PHE A 854 -5.57 3.51 18.36
C PHE A 854 -6.80 2.79 18.96
N SER A 855 -6.68 1.53 19.38
CA SER A 855 -7.78 0.68 19.88
C SER A 855 -8.77 0.13 18.84
N LEU A 856 -8.77 0.59 17.59
CA LEU A 856 -9.58 0.02 16.51
C LEU A 856 -8.72 -0.84 15.57
N ILE A 857 -9.29 -1.93 15.05
CA ILE A 857 -8.54 -2.85 14.19
C ILE A 857 -8.59 -2.34 12.75
N ASP A 858 -7.45 -1.90 12.23
CA ASP A 858 -7.27 -1.73 10.78
C ASP A 858 -7.12 -3.12 10.13
N ILE A 859 -7.87 -3.38 9.06
CA ILE A 859 -7.73 -4.61 8.28
C ILE A 859 -6.32 -4.83 7.73
N CYS A 860 -5.54 -3.76 7.55
CA CYS A 860 -4.14 -3.83 7.14
C CYS A 860 -3.15 -3.79 8.32
N ASP A 861 -3.60 -3.81 9.59
CA ASP A 861 -2.68 -3.81 10.74
C ASP A 861 -1.71 -5.02 10.73
N THR A 862 -0.58 -4.90 11.40
CA THR A 862 0.48 -5.91 11.47
C THR A 862 0.05 -7.30 11.95
N HIS A 863 -0.95 -7.40 12.84
CA HIS A 863 -1.39 -8.68 13.41
C HIS A 863 -2.40 -9.38 12.50
N LYS A 864 -1.99 -10.39 11.74
CA LYS A 864 -2.91 -11.14 10.84
C LYS A 864 -3.99 -11.92 11.59
N GLU A 865 -3.67 -12.41 12.78
CA GLU A 865 -4.56 -13.19 13.63
C GLU A 865 -4.98 -12.38 14.86
N ILE A 866 -6.29 -12.29 15.08
CA ILE A 866 -6.91 -11.59 16.21
C ILE A 866 -7.78 -12.57 16.97
N VAL A 867 -7.58 -12.62 18.28
CA VAL A 867 -8.42 -13.37 19.19
C VAL A 867 -9.58 -12.49 19.65
N VAL A 868 -10.79 -13.01 19.58
CA VAL A 868 -12.05 -12.34 19.92
C VAL A 868 -12.74 -13.10 21.05
N GLU A 869 -13.07 -12.41 22.13
CA GLU A 869 -13.89 -12.94 23.24
C GLU A 869 -15.37 -12.69 23.00
N GLU A 870 -15.75 -11.47 22.59
CA GLU A 870 -17.16 -11.08 22.43
C GLU A 870 -17.40 -10.20 21.20
N ARG A 871 -16.72 -9.06 21.08
CA ARG A 871 -16.97 -8.06 20.03
C ARG A 871 -15.76 -7.18 19.77
N VAL A 872 -15.38 -7.06 18.50
CA VAL A 872 -14.36 -6.12 18.00
C VAL A 872 -14.87 -5.32 16.81
N LEU A 873 -14.31 -4.12 16.61
CA LEU A 873 -14.58 -3.27 15.45
C LEU A 873 -13.39 -3.32 14.48
N LEU A 874 -13.68 -3.65 13.23
CA LEU A 874 -12.76 -3.71 12.11
C LEU A 874 -13.06 -2.54 11.17
N TYR A 875 -12.05 -1.78 10.77
CA TYR A 875 -12.23 -0.69 9.81
C TYR A 875 -11.19 -0.71 8.69
N TYR A 876 -11.54 -0.01 7.61
CA TYR A 876 -10.63 0.31 6.53
C TYR A 876 -10.98 1.68 5.96
N LYS A 877 -9.96 2.49 5.72
CA LYS A 877 -10.06 3.81 5.09
C LYS A 877 -9.20 3.85 3.84
N TYR A 878 -9.76 4.33 2.74
CA TYR A 878 -9.04 4.41 1.48
C TYR A 878 -7.93 5.46 1.50
N ASP A 879 -6.86 5.18 0.76
CA ASP A 879 -5.84 6.15 0.38
C ASP A 879 -5.59 6.03 -1.13
N ASN A 880 -4.78 6.91 -1.67
CA ASN A 880 -4.45 6.93 -3.09
C ASN A 880 -3.45 5.84 -3.47
N HIS A 881 -3.39 4.69 -2.80
CA HIS A 881 -2.60 3.54 -3.21
C HIS A 881 -3.43 2.26 -3.05
N PRO A 882 -3.24 1.26 -3.91
CA PRO A 882 -4.06 0.07 -3.86
C PRO A 882 -3.49 -0.93 -2.85
N VAL A 883 -4.33 -1.64 -2.11
CA VAL A 883 -3.91 -2.52 -0.99
C VAL A 883 -4.63 -3.86 -1.01
N ASN A 884 -3.93 -4.90 -0.54
CA ASN A 884 -4.48 -6.24 -0.34
C ASN A 884 -4.18 -6.68 1.10
N CYS A 885 -5.22 -6.91 1.90
CA CYS A 885 -5.07 -7.19 3.34
C CYS A 885 -5.98 -8.34 3.78
N ILE A 886 -5.53 -9.11 4.78
CA ILE A 886 -6.20 -10.32 5.26
C ILE A 886 -6.19 -10.33 6.79
N LYS A 887 -7.34 -10.59 7.39
CA LYS A 887 -7.48 -10.79 8.84
C LYS A 887 -8.17 -12.09 9.14
N ILE A 888 -7.66 -12.80 10.14
CA ILE A 888 -8.24 -14.01 10.69
C ILE A 888 -8.66 -13.72 12.12
N PHE A 889 -9.94 -13.92 12.38
CA PHE A 889 -10.52 -13.80 13.71
C PHE A 889 -10.73 -15.22 14.25
N ARG A 890 -10.29 -15.47 15.49
CA ARG A 890 -10.56 -16.71 16.21
C ARG A 890 -11.26 -16.44 17.52
N SER A 891 -12.16 -17.31 17.94
CA SER A 891 -12.69 -17.22 19.30
C SER A 891 -11.64 -17.62 20.34
N SER A 892 -11.60 -16.93 21.48
CA SER A 892 -10.60 -17.13 22.56
C SER A 892 -10.41 -18.59 22.99
N TYR A 893 -11.48 -19.39 22.98
CA TYR A 893 -11.43 -20.82 23.30
C TYR A 893 -11.55 -21.75 22.10
N ASN A 894 -11.57 -21.23 20.87
CA ASN A 894 -11.81 -21.98 19.62
C ASN A 894 -13.10 -22.84 19.66
N ILE A 895 -14.16 -22.32 20.30
CA ILE A 895 -15.44 -23.03 20.45
C ILE A 895 -16.57 -22.23 19.80
N LYS A 896 -16.69 -20.94 20.13
CA LYS A 896 -17.78 -20.11 19.63
C LYS A 896 -17.56 -19.82 18.13
N PRO A 897 -18.59 -20.01 17.27
CA PRO A 897 -18.56 -19.47 15.92
C PRO A 897 -18.57 -17.94 15.95
N LEU A 898 -18.12 -17.35 14.85
CA LEU A 898 -18.03 -15.91 14.67
C LEU A 898 -18.99 -15.44 13.59
N ALA A 899 -19.36 -14.16 13.67
CA ALA A 899 -20.11 -13.51 12.63
C ALA A 899 -19.63 -12.07 12.41
N LEU A 900 -19.85 -11.55 11.20
CA LEU A 900 -19.50 -10.20 10.79
C LEU A 900 -20.71 -9.48 10.24
N ARG A 901 -20.80 -8.19 10.56
CA ARG A 901 -21.78 -7.28 9.97
C ARG A 901 -21.15 -5.93 9.64
N LEU A 902 -21.73 -5.21 8.71
CA LEU A 902 -21.30 -3.86 8.33
C LEU A 902 -22.10 -2.81 9.10
N LEU A 903 -21.40 -1.91 9.81
CA LEU A 903 -21.99 -0.74 10.47
C LEU A 903 -21.91 0.51 9.58
N GLN A 904 -20.86 0.57 8.78
CA GLN A 904 -20.63 1.57 7.75
C GLN A 904 -20.05 0.89 6.51
N PHE A 905 -20.52 1.24 5.33
CA PHE A 905 -20.08 0.61 4.08
C PHE A 905 -20.24 1.53 2.87
N ASP A 906 -19.09 1.92 2.31
CA ASP A 906 -18.97 2.69 1.08
C ASP A 906 -17.65 2.35 0.35
N LEU A 907 -17.61 1.22 -0.37
CA LEU A 907 -16.44 0.85 -1.17
C LEU A 907 -16.42 1.60 -2.51
N PHE A 908 -15.25 2.02 -2.97
CA PHE A 908 -15.14 2.72 -4.23
C PHE A 908 -15.68 1.89 -5.41
N ASN A 909 -16.60 2.46 -6.19
CA ASN A 909 -17.20 1.75 -7.32
C ASN A 909 -16.29 1.75 -8.55
N SER A 910 -15.37 0.79 -8.61
CA SER A 910 -14.48 0.61 -9.76
C SER A 910 -15.16 -0.02 -10.99
N THR A 911 -16.42 -0.50 -10.90
CA THR A 911 -17.16 -1.06 -12.05
C THR A 911 -17.56 -0.03 -13.11
N ALA A 912 -17.58 1.26 -12.76
CA ALA A 912 -17.80 2.35 -13.70
C ALA A 912 -16.73 2.40 -14.80
N THR A 913 -15.51 1.95 -14.50
CA THR A 913 -14.51 1.62 -15.51
C THR A 913 -14.71 0.15 -15.90
N LYS A 914 -15.34 -0.12 -17.05
CA LYS A 914 -15.76 -1.45 -17.56
C LYS A 914 -14.75 -2.60 -17.48
N TYR A 915 -13.52 -2.36 -17.07
CA TYR A 915 -12.39 -3.25 -17.26
C TYR A 915 -11.61 -3.56 -15.95
N SER A 916 -11.76 -2.78 -14.88
CA SER A 916 -10.98 -2.97 -13.63
C SER A 916 -11.55 -4.10 -12.76
N ILE A 917 -10.70 -4.81 -12.03
CA ILE A 917 -11.15 -5.70 -10.94
C ILE A 917 -11.93 -4.83 -9.94
N PRO A 918 -13.19 -5.18 -9.61
CA PRO A 918 -13.98 -4.43 -8.65
C PRO A 918 -13.35 -4.52 -7.26
N ASP A 919 -13.57 -3.50 -6.44
CA ASP A 919 -13.13 -3.50 -5.06
C ASP A 919 -14.09 -4.39 -4.26
N PHE A 920 -13.54 -5.29 -3.45
CA PHE A 920 -14.34 -6.32 -2.79
C PHE A 920 -13.85 -6.68 -1.39
N LEU A 921 -14.81 -7.06 -0.56
CA LEU A 921 -14.62 -7.69 0.74
C LEU A 921 -15.10 -9.14 0.65
N GLN A 922 -14.22 -10.10 0.89
CA GLN A 922 -14.53 -11.52 0.79
C GLN A 922 -14.39 -12.18 2.15
N MET A 923 -15.39 -12.95 2.55
CA MET A 923 -15.43 -13.64 3.84
C MET A 923 -15.33 -15.14 3.65
N TYR A 924 -14.60 -15.81 4.54
CA TYR A 924 -14.35 -17.26 4.49
C TYR A 924 -14.75 -17.93 5.80
N ASP A 925 -15.31 -19.13 5.70
CA ASP A 925 -15.64 -19.99 6.84
C ASP A 925 -14.44 -20.88 7.22
N GLY A 926 -13.61 -20.35 8.12
CA GLY A 926 -12.32 -20.95 8.46
C GLY A 926 -11.15 -20.01 8.22
N ASP A 927 -9.97 -20.60 8.23
CA ASP A 927 -8.72 -19.93 7.91
C ASP A 927 -8.55 -19.85 6.39
N VAL A 928 -8.39 -18.65 5.83
CA VAL A 928 -8.23 -18.43 4.38
C VAL A 928 -7.03 -19.20 3.78
N TYR A 929 -6.08 -19.57 4.64
CA TYR A 929 -4.88 -20.30 4.26
C TYR A 929 -5.11 -21.78 3.98
N ASN A 930 -6.25 -22.34 4.40
CA ASN A 930 -6.61 -23.70 4.06
C ASN A 930 -7.31 -23.72 2.70
N ILE A 931 -6.77 -24.45 1.73
CA ILE A 931 -7.33 -24.58 0.37
C ILE A 931 -8.79 -25.08 0.41
N SER A 932 -9.19 -25.77 1.49
CA SER A 932 -10.56 -26.25 1.70
C SER A 932 -11.51 -25.24 2.36
N SER A 933 -11.09 -24.00 2.62
CA SER A 933 -11.95 -23.00 3.25
C SER A 933 -12.97 -22.44 2.25
N GLU A 934 -14.25 -22.54 2.60
CA GLU A 934 -15.34 -22.09 1.74
C GLU A 934 -15.56 -20.58 1.85
N VAL A 935 -15.88 -19.95 0.72
CA VAL A 935 -16.25 -18.53 0.66
C VAL A 935 -17.71 -18.40 1.09
N ILE A 936 -17.97 -17.61 2.13
CA ILE A 936 -19.33 -17.32 2.62
C ILE A 936 -20.05 -16.40 1.64
N ASP A 937 -19.41 -15.28 1.30
CA ASP A 937 -19.94 -14.29 0.37
C ASP A 937 -18.82 -13.32 -0.09
N THR A 938 -19.11 -12.56 -1.15
CA THR A 938 -18.26 -11.45 -1.63
C THR A 938 -19.09 -10.18 -1.73
N VAL A 939 -18.75 -9.19 -0.91
CA VAL A 939 -19.43 -7.89 -0.88
C VAL A 939 -18.68 -6.92 -1.79
N THR A 940 -19.40 -6.34 -2.75
CA THR A 940 -18.95 -5.26 -3.62
C THR A 940 -19.93 -4.11 -3.52
N MET A 941 -19.57 -2.92 -4.02
CA MET A 941 -20.49 -1.78 -4.00
C MET A 941 -21.83 -2.05 -4.71
N THR A 942 -21.86 -2.97 -5.68
CA THR A 942 -23.05 -3.26 -6.48
C THR A 942 -23.80 -4.52 -6.03
N SER A 943 -23.31 -5.26 -5.03
CA SER A 943 -23.89 -6.57 -4.69
C SER A 943 -25.21 -6.48 -3.93
N GLY A 944 -25.49 -5.37 -3.24
CA GLY A 944 -26.72 -5.17 -2.44
C GLY A 944 -26.78 -5.99 -1.14
N ASN A 945 -25.74 -6.76 -0.81
CA ASN A 945 -25.68 -7.63 0.38
C ASN A 945 -25.19 -6.90 1.64
N GLU A 946 -25.22 -5.57 1.67
CA GLU A 946 -24.61 -4.75 2.73
C GLU A 946 -25.29 -4.88 4.11
N ARG A 947 -26.55 -5.31 4.16
CA ARG A 947 -27.29 -5.53 5.42
C ARG A 947 -27.18 -6.96 5.98
N LYS A 948 -26.61 -7.89 5.21
CA LYS A 948 -26.55 -9.32 5.55
C LYS A 948 -25.64 -9.56 6.75
N PHE A 949 -26.01 -10.52 7.59
CA PHE A 949 -25.20 -10.97 8.71
C PHE A 949 -24.42 -12.23 8.33
N PHE A 950 -23.10 -12.11 8.17
CA PHE A 950 -22.23 -13.18 7.67
C PHE A 950 -21.79 -14.07 8.82
N ARG A 951 -22.18 -15.35 8.83
CA ARG A 951 -21.91 -16.29 9.93
C ARG A 951 -20.98 -17.41 9.51
N THR A 952 -20.14 -17.85 10.44
CA THR A 952 -19.26 -19.02 10.28
C THR A 952 -19.86 -20.24 10.96
N THR A 953 -19.53 -21.43 10.45
CA THR A 953 -19.79 -22.70 11.16
C THR A 953 -18.62 -23.09 12.05
N LYS A 954 -17.39 -22.68 11.67
CA LYS A 954 -16.16 -22.90 12.41
C LYS A 954 -15.92 -21.79 13.43
N PRO A 955 -15.06 -22.00 14.45
CA PRO A 955 -14.71 -20.97 15.43
C PRO A 955 -13.75 -19.88 14.90
N SER A 956 -13.66 -19.74 13.58
CA SER A 956 -12.71 -18.86 12.90
C SER A 956 -13.34 -18.25 11.65
N LEU A 957 -13.18 -16.94 11.50
CA LEU A 957 -13.65 -16.15 10.35
C LEU A 957 -12.44 -15.48 9.70
N SER A 958 -12.25 -15.66 8.40
CA SER A 958 -11.26 -14.87 7.65
C SER A 958 -11.92 -13.83 6.77
N VAL A 959 -11.33 -12.64 6.73
CA VAL A 959 -11.79 -11.50 5.95
C VAL A 959 -10.64 -11.04 5.05
N LYS A 960 -10.90 -10.99 3.74
CA LYS A 960 -9.96 -10.53 2.72
C LYS A 960 -10.48 -9.27 2.07
N LEU A 961 -9.64 -8.25 2.02
CA LEU A 961 -9.91 -7.00 1.32
C LEU A 961 -9.01 -6.88 0.10
N PHE A 962 -9.64 -6.54 -1.03
CA PHE A 962 -8.97 -6.01 -2.21
C PHE A 962 -9.52 -4.62 -2.49
N ALA A 963 -8.68 -3.59 -2.35
CA ALA A 963 -9.07 -2.21 -2.57
C ALA A 963 -8.10 -1.55 -3.57
N ASN A 964 -8.67 -0.84 -4.54
CA ASN A 964 -7.91 0.07 -5.40
C ASN A 964 -7.67 1.40 -4.68
N GLY A 965 -6.75 2.23 -5.18
CA GLY A 965 -6.58 3.57 -4.62
C GLY A 965 -7.76 4.47 -4.95
N ALA A 966 -8.31 5.16 -3.95
CA ALA A 966 -9.45 6.08 -4.07
C ALA A 966 -9.38 7.21 -3.03
N SER A 967 -10.38 8.10 -3.03
CA SER A 967 -10.52 9.19 -2.05
C SER A 967 -10.74 8.63 -0.64
N ASN A 968 -10.31 9.43 0.34
CA ASN A 968 -10.36 9.08 1.75
C ASN A 968 -11.77 9.06 2.37
N GLU A 969 -12.81 9.49 1.63
CA GLU A 969 -14.21 9.45 2.05
C GLU A 969 -14.80 8.04 1.98
N HIS A 970 -14.19 7.15 1.18
CA HIS A 970 -14.59 5.77 1.03
C HIS A 970 -13.97 4.87 2.11
N GLY A 971 -14.65 3.77 2.43
CA GLY A 971 -14.18 2.77 3.39
C GLY A 971 -15.31 1.93 3.97
N PHE A 972 -15.02 1.22 5.05
CA PHE A 972 -16.03 0.50 5.80
C PHE A 972 -15.66 0.38 7.28
N ILE A 973 -16.68 0.20 8.11
CA ILE A 973 -16.54 -0.22 9.51
C ILE A 973 -17.47 -1.42 9.70
N ALA A 974 -16.90 -2.52 10.17
CA ALA A 974 -17.58 -3.77 10.45
C ALA A 974 -17.44 -4.13 11.93
N GLU A 975 -18.42 -4.85 12.46
CA GLU A 975 -18.26 -5.52 13.75
C GLU A 975 -18.10 -7.01 13.54
N VAL A 976 -17.19 -7.61 14.30
CA VAL A 976 -17.01 -9.06 14.41
C VAL A 976 -17.42 -9.47 15.80
N VAL A 977 -18.39 -10.37 15.89
CA VAL A 977 -19.02 -10.81 17.15
C VAL A 977 -18.94 -12.32 17.29
N THR A 978 -18.90 -12.81 18.54
CA THR A 978 -19.08 -14.23 18.82
C THR A 978 -20.56 -14.61 18.87
N LEU A 979 -20.88 -15.84 18.48
CA LEU A 979 -22.22 -16.40 18.54
C LEU A 979 -22.32 -17.45 19.67
N PRO A 980 -23.38 -17.41 20.51
CA PRO A 980 -24.47 -16.43 20.51
C PRO A 980 -24.02 -15.03 20.97
N ILE A 981 -24.70 -13.98 20.47
CA ILE A 981 -24.32 -12.59 20.75
C ILE A 981 -24.60 -12.27 22.22
N SER A 982 -23.58 -11.78 22.92
CA SER A 982 -23.73 -11.28 24.28
C SER A 982 -24.49 -9.95 24.29
N ALA A 983 -25.56 -9.86 25.08
CA ALA A 983 -26.29 -8.60 25.31
C ALA A 983 -25.49 -7.60 26.19
N ILE A 984 -24.27 -7.95 26.58
CA ILE A 984 -23.41 -7.13 27.43
C ILE A 984 -22.81 -6.00 26.57
N GLY A 985 -22.99 -4.75 27.02
CA GLY A 985 -22.46 -3.55 26.34
C GLY A 985 -23.53 -2.67 25.70
N PHE A 986 -24.78 -3.12 25.57
CA PHE A 986 -25.89 -2.30 25.10
C PHE A 986 -26.56 -1.57 26.27
N ASN A 987 -26.08 -0.37 26.60
CA ASN A 987 -26.77 0.49 27.57
C ASN A 987 -27.86 1.31 26.87
N ARG A 988 -29.12 1.10 27.27
CA ARG A 988 -30.29 1.77 26.68
C ARG A 988 -30.49 3.19 27.19
N ASP A 989 -29.85 3.56 28.31
CA ASP A 989 -30.03 4.86 28.97
C ASP A 989 -28.90 5.85 28.65
N VAL A 990 -28.11 5.58 27.61
CA VAL A 990 -27.02 6.47 27.17
C VAL A 990 -27.59 7.75 26.56
N GLN A 991 -27.02 8.88 26.95
CA GLN A 991 -27.41 10.20 26.44
C GLN A 991 -26.19 10.95 25.90
N HIS A 992 -26.35 11.61 24.77
CA HIS A 992 -25.35 12.50 24.19
C HIS A 992 -25.84 13.94 24.28
N ASN A 993 -25.27 14.71 25.22
CA ASN A 993 -25.68 16.06 25.53
C ASN A 993 -24.64 17.07 25.03
N ILE A 994 -25.04 17.90 24.08
CA ILE A 994 -24.28 19.02 23.54
C ILE A 994 -25.05 20.28 23.90
N SER A 995 -24.57 21.07 24.86
CA SER A 995 -25.31 22.27 25.29
C SER A 995 -24.46 23.50 25.53
N SER A 996 -25.08 24.65 25.29
CA SER A 996 -24.53 25.99 25.54
C SER A 996 -23.13 26.21 24.95
N SER A 997 -22.81 25.54 23.83
CA SER A 997 -21.50 25.59 23.18
C SER A 997 -21.50 26.53 21.97
N VAL A 998 -20.33 27.11 21.66
CA VAL A 998 -20.14 28.04 20.55
C VAL A 998 -19.20 27.41 19.54
N ILE A 999 -19.68 27.19 18.31
CA ILE A 999 -18.94 26.52 17.23
C ILE A 999 -18.95 27.42 16.00
N ASN A 1000 -17.81 28.02 15.66
CA ASN A 1000 -17.74 29.04 14.62
C ASN A 1000 -16.47 29.00 13.75
N ASN A 1001 -16.59 29.52 12.52
CA ASN A 1001 -15.48 29.65 11.56
C ASN A 1001 -14.74 28.34 11.23
N ASN A 1002 -15.40 27.17 11.35
CA ASN A 1002 -14.79 25.90 10.98
C ASN A 1002 -14.81 25.70 9.45
N GLY A 1003 -13.75 25.11 8.90
CA GLY A 1003 -13.54 24.93 7.47
C GLY A 1003 -14.51 23.95 6.83
N GLN A 1004 -14.95 22.93 7.57
CA GLN A 1004 -16.04 22.01 7.19
C GLN A 1004 -17.28 22.29 8.03
N SER A 1005 -18.11 21.27 8.30
CA SER A 1005 -19.33 21.36 9.09
C SER A 1005 -19.07 21.80 10.54
N ALA A 1006 -20.07 22.39 11.18
CA ALA A 1006 -20.00 22.75 12.60
C ALA A 1006 -20.20 21.52 13.50
N LEU A 1007 -21.24 20.73 13.21
CA LEU A 1007 -21.59 19.52 13.93
C LEU A 1007 -21.93 18.42 12.92
N LEU A 1008 -21.25 17.29 13.03
CA LEU A 1008 -21.53 16.06 12.30
C LEU A 1008 -21.88 14.97 13.32
N TYR A 1009 -23.10 14.46 13.29
CA TYR A 1009 -23.56 13.38 14.16
C TYR A 1009 -24.10 12.24 13.31
N MET A 1010 -23.47 11.07 13.39
CA MET A 1010 -23.88 9.87 12.63
C MET A 1010 -24.09 8.71 13.60
N GLY A 1011 -25.18 7.94 13.43
CA GLY A 1011 -25.51 6.84 14.33
C GLY A 1011 -26.03 5.59 13.62
N ALA A 1012 -25.36 4.45 13.86
CA ALA A 1012 -25.75 3.13 13.36
C ALA A 1012 -25.82 2.09 14.48
N GLY A 1013 -26.95 1.39 14.57
CA GLY A 1013 -27.18 0.31 15.52
C GLY A 1013 -28.66 0.04 15.81
N GLU A 1014 -28.94 -0.98 16.62
CA GLU A 1014 -30.28 -1.38 17.05
C GLU A 1014 -30.88 -0.39 18.06
N VAL A 1015 -30.07 0.05 19.02
CA VAL A 1015 -30.46 1.05 20.02
C VAL A 1015 -29.40 2.14 20.03
N ASN A 1016 -29.79 3.35 19.62
CA ASN A 1016 -28.92 4.51 19.63
C ASN A 1016 -29.26 5.47 20.80
N PRO A 1017 -28.26 6.18 21.36
CA PRO A 1017 -28.41 7.11 22.49
C PRO A 1017 -29.41 8.23 22.25
N ILE A 1018 -30.01 8.74 23.33
CA ILE A 1018 -30.81 9.97 23.28
C ILE A 1018 -29.90 11.16 22.97
N VAL A 1019 -30.23 11.95 21.96
CA VAL A 1019 -29.40 13.09 21.53
C VAL A 1019 -30.03 14.40 21.96
N THR A 1020 -29.30 15.21 22.71
CA THR A 1020 -29.74 16.54 23.14
C THR A 1020 -28.76 17.60 22.63
N ILE A 1021 -29.24 18.50 21.79
CA ILE A 1021 -28.53 19.66 21.25
C ILE A 1021 -29.33 20.88 21.67
N GLU A 1022 -28.89 21.60 22.71
CA GLU A 1022 -29.63 22.76 23.22
C GLU A 1022 -28.77 24.02 23.43
N LYS A 1023 -29.32 25.19 23.07
CA LYS A 1023 -28.70 26.51 23.33
C LYS A 1023 -27.30 26.66 22.71
N ASN A 1024 -27.02 25.95 21.62
CA ASN A 1024 -25.74 26.05 20.92
C ASN A 1024 -25.75 27.18 19.89
N GLN A 1025 -24.59 27.76 19.64
CA GLN A 1025 -24.41 28.83 18.65
C GLN A 1025 -23.49 28.37 17.52
N PHE A 1026 -24.02 28.33 16.30
CA PHE A 1026 -23.29 27.97 15.09
C PHE A 1026 -23.14 29.20 14.18
N ARG A 1027 -21.91 29.61 13.83
CA ARG A 1027 -21.66 30.82 13.01
C ARG A 1027 -20.55 30.61 11.96
N ASN A 1028 -20.80 30.99 10.72
CA ASN A 1028 -19.80 31.01 9.62
C ASN A 1028 -19.02 29.69 9.45
N ASN A 1029 -19.67 28.55 9.66
CA ASN A 1029 -19.05 27.25 9.37
C ASN A 1029 -19.25 26.91 7.89
N CYS A 1030 -18.29 26.19 7.32
CA CYS A 1030 -18.13 25.95 5.89
C CYS A 1030 -17.71 27.19 5.08
N ARG A 1031 -16.85 26.98 4.08
CA ARG A 1031 -16.35 28.03 3.19
C ARG A 1031 -17.06 27.93 1.84
N LYS A 1032 -17.61 29.05 1.38
CA LYS A 1032 -18.10 29.22 0.01
C LYS A 1032 -16.91 29.49 -0.91
N LEU A 1033 -16.74 28.65 -1.93
CA LEU A 1033 -15.69 28.78 -2.95
C LEU A 1033 -16.30 29.35 -4.25
N TYR A 1034 -15.57 29.21 -5.36
CA TYR A 1034 -16.04 29.66 -6.68
C TYR A 1034 -17.34 28.96 -7.12
N GLY A 1035 -18.30 29.72 -7.65
CA GLY A 1035 -19.56 29.17 -8.18
C GLY A 1035 -20.39 28.45 -7.11
N ASN A 1036 -20.71 27.17 -7.37
CA ASN A 1036 -21.48 26.29 -6.50
C ASN A 1036 -20.60 25.40 -5.59
N PHE A 1037 -19.28 25.57 -5.61
CA PHE A 1037 -18.39 24.77 -4.77
C PHE A 1037 -18.43 25.27 -3.32
N THR A 1038 -18.65 24.34 -2.39
CA THR A 1038 -18.60 24.57 -0.94
C THR A 1038 -17.77 23.47 -0.30
N THR A 1039 -17.03 23.79 0.76
CA THR A 1039 -16.18 22.81 1.47
C THR A 1039 -16.95 21.77 2.28
N CYS A 1040 -18.27 21.92 2.39
CA CYS A 1040 -19.16 21.01 3.11
C CYS A 1040 -20.53 20.99 2.41
N ARG A 1041 -21.35 19.96 2.70
CA ARG A 1041 -22.76 19.89 2.27
C ARG A 1041 -23.68 20.77 3.11
N SER A 1042 -23.48 20.80 4.42
CA SER A 1042 -24.31 21.57 5.38
C SER A 1042 -23.50 21.98 6.62
N ALA A 1043 -23.95 23.04 7.31
CA ALA A 1043 -23.31 23.47 8.55
C ALA A 1043 -23.58 22.52 9.73
N ILE A 1044 -24.70 21.80 9.72
CA ILE A 1044 -25.07 20.80 10.72
C ILE A 1044 -25.64 19.61 9.97
N GLU A 1045 -25.04 18.44 10.20
CA GLU A 1045 -25.43 17.17 9.57
C GLU A 1045 -25.70 16.15 10.68
N VAL A 1046 -26.91 15.58 10.68
CA VAL A 1046 -27.37 14.63 11.68
C VAL A 1046 -28.03 13.46 10.97
N ASP A 1047 -27.35 12.32 10.90
CA ASP A 1047 -27.86 11.05 10.41
C ASP A 1047 -28.06 10.09 11.59
N VAL A 1048 -29.32 9.91 11.99
CA VAL A 1048 -29.68 9.10 13.16
C VAL A 1048 -30.67 8.01 12.78
N GLN A 1049 -30.30 6.77 13.08
CA GLN A 1049 -31.17 5.59 12.92
C GLN A 1049 -31.55 5.06 14.30
N ASN A 1050 -32.73 4.46 14.47
CA ASN A 1050 -33.16 3.78 15.71
C ASN A 1050 -32.88 4.55 17.02
N THR A 1051 -32.99 5.89 16.99
CA THR A 1051 -32.76 6.77 18.14
C THR A 1051 -34.10 7.12 18.77
N GLN A 1052 -34.25 6.89 20.09
CA GLN A 1052 -35.55 7.07 20.77
C GLN A 1052 -36.07 8.50 20.73
N THR A 1053 -35.21 9.47 21.07
CA THR A 1053 -35.56 10.89 21.09
C THR A 1053 -34.37 11.75 20.69
N VAL A 1054 -34.67 12.80 19.93
CA VAL A 1054 -33.71 13.85 19.55
C VAL A 1054 -34.28 15.19 19.97
N PHE A 1055 -33.61 15.86 20.91
CA PHE A 1055 -33.95 17.21 21.36
C PHE A 1055 -33.05 18.21 20.65
N PHE A 1056 -33.60 19.05 19.79
CA PHE A 1056 -32.87 20.14 19.13
C PHE A 1056 -33.54 21.47 19.51
N ARG A 1057 -32.88 22.29 20.35
CA ARG A 1057 -33.47 23.49 21.00
C ARG A 1057 -32.59 24.74 20.93
#